data_AF-A0A2P8AMQ9-F1
#
_entry.id   AF-A0A2P8AMQ9-F1
#
_cell.length_a   1.000
_cell.length_b   1.000
_cell.length_c   1.000
_cell.angle_alpha   90.00
_cell.angle_beta   90.00
_cell.angle_gamma   90.00
#
_symmetry.space_group_name_H-M   'P 1'
#
loop_
_entity.id
_entity.type
_entity.pdbx_description
1 polymer ?
#
loop_
_entity_poly.entity_id
_entity_poly.type
_entity_poly.pdbx_seq_one_letter_code
_entity_poly.pdbx_strand_id
1 'polypeptide(L)'
;MAWSLATTRSTFDRRAVVVGADLPELLAGLDALAAGEPAGNVVTGTASGAGTGPVFVFPGQGAQSAGMAAGLVGRCPVFDERLAECRQALAPYLDVDPVAVLTGTDESWLDRVEVVQPVLWAVGVALAAVWRAAGVVPDAVIGHSQGEIAAACVAGILSLDDAARTVALRSRALAALRGTGTMASVDLSADAVTERLDGFPGVGVAAVNGPATVVVSGPPQAVADLVDACQADGIRARLIPVDYASHSAAVREVAEQLRTDLANVTPQPGHTRLVSTLTGEWVDPAAMTADYWYDNLRRTVRFDAAVRTAITAGHTTFVEISPHPVLTMPVTAILDDTGTTGHTLGTLRRGEDDPTRLLTNLATAHTIGLPVDLTAVLAETDPVDLPTYAFAHQRYWLDGSGGPDPDLLQGGADPNDAGFWAAVERGDLAALADVVATEDTPAGQALDALRPALPLLTSWRRQRRRQSDIDSWRYQDTWKPLTGIANRGMAGTWLVVLPTGDIIEPWQDACVEAFAAAGADVVPVPVSTTDADRDLLGKLLREALAAGGGEGDEPAEVTGVVSLLAFDELIHPLHPSVPGGFAATVALFQALGDVGLSAPMWSVTSGAVSVGRADLLRSPTQAMVWGFGRVAALEQPQRWGGLVDLPEAVDDRCAGLLVAALTAAGEEDQIAVRPGGLLGRRLTRVPLGDSRPTHPWEPSGTALVTGGTGALGGHAARWLARSGVPNIILVSRRGMAAPGARQLVDDLTALGARAEVVACDAADRDALAALIDGIPAEHPLTTVVHASAVLDDAMINDIRIDQIERVLAAKVDVAWHLHELTLDLDISAFIMFSSFAGSVASSSVGNYAPSNAFLDALAQHRRGLGLTGTSIAWGAWAGGGMADGPLGELLHRHGVPEMAPEAAIAALHQAVDHGEAFLTVADIAWERFSVAFTATRPGPLISDLPDVRRLRAAERATGADLPDGPESLREGLAGLPAADRLAVLLDLVRGQVAAVLNYAAGESVDEHRAFRELGFDSVTAVELRNRLGSATGVALPVTLVFDYPTPTTLAEYLYAEVAQDDVVTPAALLDDLDRIADGLDVVARDEAARVRATVRLQAMLSRLGQGGGDGLGRHLDDATDDELFAMVDRDLGLS
;
A
#
# COMPACT_ATOMS: atom_id res chain seq x y z
N MET A 1 12.03 -0.07 -39.38
CA MET A 1 12.49 0.18 -37.99
C MET A 1 12.02 -0.90 -37.02
N ALA A 2 10.71 -1.08 -36.76
CA ALA A 2 10.20 -2.10 -35.84
C ALA A 2 10.68 -3.53 -36.15
N TRP A 3 10.64 -3.93 -37.43
CA TRP A 3 11.18 -5.22 -37.88
C TRP A 3 12.66 -5.40 -37.57
N SER A 4 13.47 -4.35 -37.76
CA SER A 4 14.90 -4.37 -37.47
C SER A 4 15.16 -4.44 -35.96
N LEU A 5 14.36 -3.78 -35.13
CA LEU A 5 14.42 -3.91 -33.67
C LEU A 5 14.10 -5.35 -33.24
N ALA A 6 13.08 -5.98 -33.83
CA ALA A 6 12.69 -7.34 -33.49
C ALA A 6 13.72 -8.42 -33.91
N THR A 7 14.41 -8.23 -35.04
CA THR A 7 15.24 -9.28 -35.66
C THR A 7 16.75 -9.11 -35.46
N THR A 8 17.22 -7.90 -35.14
CA THR A 8 18.68 -7.60 -35.09
C THR A 8 19.18 -7.19 -33.71
N ARG A 9 18.28 -6.91 -32.75
CA ARG A 9 18.64 -6.42 -31.41
C ARG A 9 18.47 -7.50 -30.36
N SER A 10 19.34 -7.48 -29.36
CA SER A 10 19.17 -8.30 -28.16
C SER A 10 18.04 -7.76 -27.31
N THR A 11 17.15 -8.64 -26.86
CA THR A 11 16.07 -8.30 -25.93
C THR A 11 16.62 -8.21 -24.50
N PHE A 12 16.60 -7.02 -23.91
CA PHE A 12 17.02 -6.80 -22.52
C PHE A 12 15.84 -6.93 -21.54
N ASP A 13 16.13 -6.84 -20.24
CA ASP A 13 15.12 -6.96 -19.18
C ASP A 13 14.25 -5.70 -19.08
N ARG A 14 14.81 -4.51 -19.26
CA ARG A 14 14.04 -3.26 -19.38
C ARG A 14 13.57 -3.10 -20.82
N ARG A 15 12.26 -3.06 -21.02
CA ARG A 15 11.64 -3.04 -22.36
C ARG A 15 10.68 -1.87 -22.45
N ALA A 16 10.68 -1.24 -23.62
CA ALA A 16 9.72 -0.22 -23.99
C ALA A 16 9.20 -0.51 -25.40
N VAL A 17 7.91 -0.30 -25.61
CA VAL A 17 7.25 -0.48 -26.91
C VAL A 17 6.38 0.73 -27.16
N VAL A 18 6.51 1.34 -28.34
CA VAL A 18 5.63 2.40 -28.81
C VAL A 18 4.70 1.81 -29.87
N VAL A 19 3.40 1.96 -29.67
CA VAL A 19 2.33 1.53 -30.58
C VAL A 19 1.80 2.78 -31.28
N GLY A 20 1.38 2.69 -32.54
CA GLY A 20 0.84 3.85 -33.26
C GLY A 20 0.36 3.45 -34.66
N ALA A 21 -0.64 4.14 -35.16
CA ALA A 21 -1.22 3.92 -36.50
C ALA A 21 -0.45 4.67 -37.59
N ASP A 22 0.23 5.76 -37.23
CA ASP A 22 1.00 6.58 -38.17
C ASP A 22 2.34 7.08 -37.58
N LEU A 23 3.14 7.71 -38.45
CA LEU A 23 4.46 8.20 -38.09
C LEU A 23 4.41 9.31 -37.02
N PRO A 24 3.53 10.33 -37.10
CA PRO A 24 3.36 11.31 -36.02
C PRO A 24 3.09 10.69 -34.65
N GLU A 25 2.17 9.72 -34.55
CA GLU A 25 1.87 9.03 -33.28
C GLU A 25 3.08 8.28 -32.73
N LEU A 26 3.82 7.57 -33.60
CA LEU A 26 5.04 6.85 -33.21
C LEU A 26 6.16 7.79 -32.77
N LEU A 27 6.32 8.93 -33.44
CA LEU A 27 7.31 9.95 -33.04
C LEU A 27 6.94 10.60 -31.72
N ALA A 28 5.67 10.98 -31.53
CA ALA A 28 5.19 11.54 -30.27
C ALA A 28 5.41 10.57 -29.10
N GLY A 29 5.14 9.27 -29.31
CA GLY A 29 5.40 8.25 -28.29
C GLY A 29 6.89 8.03 -28.03
N LEU A 30 7.76 8.13 -29.06
CA LEU A 30 9.22 8.07 -28.87
C LEU A 30 9.76 9.32 -28.16
N ASP A 31 9.22 10.49 -28.46
CA ASP A 31 9.57 11.76 -27.80
C ASP A 31 9.16 11.70 -26.32
N ALA A 32 7.95 11.24 -26.01
CA ALA A 32 7.49 11.00 -24.65
C ALA A 32 8.38 9.97 -23.92
N LEU A 33 8.71 8.85 -24.57
CA LEU A 33 9.62 7.84 -24.01
C LEU A 33 11.03 8.41 -23.74
N ALA A 34 11.54 9.28 -24.62
CA ALA A 34 12.83 9.93 -24.45
C ALA A 34 12.82 10.99 -23.34
N ALA A 35 11.69 11.68 -23.17
CA ALA A 35 11.46 12.66 -22.12
C ALA A 35 11.12 12.02 -20.75
N GLY A 36 10.74 10.74 -20.73
CA GLY A 36 10.28 10.05 -19.53
C GLY A 36 8.81 10.30 -19.20
N GLU A 37 8.05 10.87 -20.14
CA GLU A 37 6.63 11.19 -20.02
C GLU A 37 5.77 9.96 -20.40
N PRO A 38 4.68 9.66 -19.70
CA PRO A 38 3.74 8.62 -20.08
C PRO A 38 2.88 9.11 -21.22
N ALA A 39 2.81 8.29 -22.27
CA ALA A 39 1.89 8.46 -23.36
C ALA A 39 1.03 7.20 -23.48
N GLY A 40 -0.25 7.37 -23.81
CA GLY A 40 -1.19 6.24 -23.91
C GLY A 40 -0.81 5.20 -24.97
N ASN A 41 0.15 5.52 -25.83
CA ASN A 41 0.69 4.65 -26.87
C ASN A 41 2.10 4.13 -26.56
N VAL A 42 2.61 4.35 -25.33
CA VAL A 42 3.91 3.87 -24.85
C VAL A 42 3.69 2.87 -23.71
N VAL A 43 4.27 1.68 -23.85
CA VAL A 43 4.26 0.64 -22.82
C VAL A 43 5.69 0.40 -22.36
N THR A 44 5.96 0.58 -21.07
CA THR A 44 7.26 0.27 -20.47
C THR A 44 7.10 -0.80 -19.39
N GLY A 45 8.14 -1.60 -19.20
CA GLY A 45 8.11 -2.66 -18.19
C GLY A 45 9.47 -3.31 -17.99
N THR A 46 9.51 -4.19 -16.99
CA THR A 46 10.70 -5.00 -16.69
C THR A 46 10.30 -6.45 -16.78
N ALA A 47 11.04 -7.21 -17.57
CA ALA A 47 10.87 -8.64 -17.68
C ALA A 47 11.13 -9.28 -16.31
N SER A 48 10.07 -9.77 -15.69
CA SER A 48 10.16 -10.65 -14.52
C SER A 48 10.40 -12.08 -14.99
N GLY A 49 11.01 -12.93 -14.15
CA GLY A 49 11.01 -14.36 -14.41
C GLY A 49 9.56 -14.85 -14.52
N ALA A 50 9.12 -15.21 -15.72
CA ALA A 50 7.83 -15.87 -15.88
C ALA A 50 7.90 -17.14 -15.03
N GLY A 51 6.92 -17.35 -14.14
CA GLY A 51 6.79 -18.60 -13.40
C GLY A 51 6.54 -19.77 -14.36
N THR A 52 5.64 -20.68 -13.98
CA THR A 52 5.07 -21.59 -14.99
C THR A 52 4.25 -20.74 -15.97
N GLY A 53 4.27 -21.03 -17.28
CA GLY A 53 3.84 -20.16 -18.37
C GLY A 53 2.41 -19.63 -18.28
N PRO A 54 1.97 -18.77 -19.22
CA PRO A 54 0.73 -18.00 -19.06
C PRO A 54 -0.50 -18.90 -19.00
N VAL A 55 -1.50 -18.47 -18.22
CA VAL A 55 -2.81 -19.12 -18.12
C VAL A 55 -3.81 -18.31 -18.93
N PHE A 56 -4.50 -18.94 -19.89
CA PHE A 56 -5.60 -18.27 -20.59
C PHE A 56 -6.90 -18.43 -19.82
N VAL A 57 -7.53 -17.30 -19.50
CA VAL A 57 -8.78 -17.23 -18.73
C VAL A 57 -9.91 -16.81 -19.66
N PHE A 58 -10.95 -17.63 -19.76
CA PHE A 58 -12.12 -17.36 -20.61
C PHE A 58 -13.31 -16.96 -19.73
N PRO A 59 -13.84 -15.72 -19.83
CA PRO A 59 -14.97 -15.31 -19.02
C PRO A 59 -16.28 -15.96 -19.46
N GLY A 60 -17.26 -15.90 -18.55
CA GLY A 60 -18.63 -16.33 -18.80
C GLY A 60 -19.43 -15.31 -19.61
N GLN A 61 -20.66 -15.04 -19.18
CA GLN A 61 -21.47 -13.96 -19.76
C GLN A 61 -21.17 -12.64 -19.00
N GLY A 62 -21.06 -11.53 -19.72
CA GLY A 62 -20.79 -10.20 -19.16
C GLY A 62 -19.85 -9.34 -20.03
N ALA A 63 -19.00 -9.98 -20.83
CA ALA A 63 -18.05 -9.30 -21.72
C ALA A 63 -18.68 -8.81 -23.04
N GLN A 64 -19.90 -9.24 -23.37
CA GLN A 64 -20.56 -8.86 -24.62
C GLN A 64 -20.92 -7.38 -24.67
N SER A 65 -20.88 -6.82 -25.89
CA SER A 65 -21.43 -5.53 -26.23
C SER A 65 -21.75 -5.47 -27.72
N ALA A 66 -22.58 -4.51 -28.12
CA ALA A 66 -22.70 -4.14 -29.53
C ALA A 66 -21.32 -3.80 -30.10
N GLY A 67 -21.07 -4.21 -31.35
CA GLY A 67 -19.79 -3.94 -32.02
C GLY A 67 -18.58 -4.68 -31.45
N MET A 68 -18.72 -5.64 -30.53
CA MET A 68 -17.55 -6.27 -29.91
C MET A 68 -16.64 -6.93 -30.96
N ALA A 69 -15.33 -6.66 -30.90
CA ALA A 69 -14.32 -7.19 -31.83
C ALA A 69 -14.59 -6.87 -33.32
N ALA A 70 -15.49 -5.94 -33.64
CA ALA A 70 -15.79 -5.54 -35.01
C ALA A 70 -14.58 -4.87 -35.67
N GLY A 71 -13.81 -4.11 -34.90
CA GLY A 71 -12.57 -3.47 -35.33
C GLY A 71 -11.48 -4.44 -35.82
N LEU A 72 -11.56 -5.72 -35.44
CA LEU A 72 -10.63 -6.75 -35.93
C LEU A 72 -11.06 -7.38 -37.26
N VAL A 73 -12.37 -7.39 -37.56
CA VAL A 73 -12.92 -8.05 -38.74
C VAL A 73 -12.37 -7.40 -40.02
N GLY A 74 -11.72 -8.21 -40.86
CA GLY A 74 -11.07 -7.76 -42.09
C GLY A 74 -9.74 -7.03 -41.88
N ARG A 75 -9.27 -6.88 -40.64
CA ARG A 75 -8.00 -6.21 -40.27
C ARG A 75 -6.99 -7.14 -39.61
N CYS A 76 -7.43 -8.27 -39.06
CA CYS A 76 -6.59 -9.28 -38.43
C CYS A 76 -6.83 -10.65 -39.09
N PRO A 77 -5.97 -11.08 -40.03
CA PRO A 77 -6.19 -12.32 -40.80
C PRO A 77 -6.36 -13.57 -39.93
N VAL A 78 -5.58 -13.72 -38.85
CA VAL A 78 -5.68 -14.86 -37.92
C VAL A 78 -7.03 -14.89 -37.20
N PHE A 79 -7.54 -13.72 -36.82
CA PHE A 79 -8.86 -13.61 -36.21
C PHE A 79 -9.95 -13.97 -37.21
N ASP A 80 -9.88 -13.44 -38.44
CA ASP A 80 -10.85 -13.69 -39.50
C ASP A 80 -10.90 -15.18 -39.90
N GLU A 81 -9.75 -15.82 -40.07
CA GLU A 81 -9.65 -17.24 -40.38
C GLU A 81 -10.30 -18.09 -39.30
N ARG A 82 -9.94 -17.86 -38.02
CA ARG A 82 -10.51 -18.65 -36.93
C ARG A 82 -11.98 -18.35 -36.68
N LEU A 83 -12.42 -17.11 -36.85
CA LEU A 83 -13.83 -16.73 -36.77
C LEU A 83 -14.65 -17.38 -37.88
N ALA A 84 -14.10 -17.52 -39.09
CA ALA A 84 -14.76 -18.21 -40.20
C ALA A 84 -14.97 -19.70 -39.92
N GLU A 85 -14.01 -20.36 -39.30
CA GLU A 85 -14.15 -21.76 -38.85
C GLU A 85 -15.23 -21.88 -37.75
N CYS A 86 -15.21 -21.00 -36.75
CA CYS A 86 -16.25 -20.94 -35.72
C CYS A 86 -17.64 -20.71 -36.33
N ARG A 87 -17.75 -19.80 -37.31
CA ARG A 87 -18.98 -19.54 -38.05
C ARG A 87 -19.49 -20.78 -38.75
N GLN A 88 -18.62 -21.53 -39.43
CA GLN A 88 -18.99 -22.76 -40.12
C GLN A 88 -19.50 -23.82 -39.14
N ALA A 89 -18.84 -23.99 -37.99
CA ALA A 89 -19.25 -24.92 -36.95
C ALA A 89 -20.58 -24.55 -36.28
N LEU A 90 -20.88 -23.24 -36.16
CA LEU A 90 -22.12 -22.73 -35.57
C LEU A 90 -23.31 -22.67 -36.54
N ALA A 91 -23.07 -22.67 -37.85
CA ALA A 91 -24.11 -22.54 -38.88
C ALA A 91 -25.30 -23.52 -38.74
N PRO A 92 -25.14 -24.77 -38.26
CA PRO A 92 -26.30 -25.66 -38.04
C PRO A 92 -27.21 -25.26 -36.86
N TYR A 93 -26.76 -24.39 -35.97
CA TYR A 93 -27.41 -24.11 -34.68
C TYR A 93 -27.90 -22.66 -34.54
N LEU A 94 -27.32 -21.72 -35.28
CA LEU A 94 -27.68 -20.30 -35.24
C LEU A 94 -28.51 -19.89 -36.45
N ASP A 95 -29.48 -19.01 -36.23
CA ASP A 95 -30.31 -18.36 -37.26
C ASP A 95 -29.73 -17.02 -37.73
N VAL A 96 -28.60 -16.59 -37.15
CA VAL A 96 -27.87 -15.36 -37.47
C VAL A 96 -26.42 -15.67 -37.84
N ASP A 97 -25.82 -14.85 -38.70
CA ASP A 97 -24.37 -14.91 -38.98
C ASP A 97 -23.61 -14.18 -37.86
N PRO A 98 -22.71 -14.85 -37.11
CA PRO A 98 -21.87 -14.20 -36.11
C PRO A 98 -21.13 -12.97 -36.63
N VAL A 99 -20.65 -12.96 -37.88
CA VAL A 99 -19.96 -11.77 -38.42
C VAL A 99 -20.91 -10.59 -38.57
N ALA A 100 -22.14 -10.84 -39.04
CA ALA A 100 -23.17 -9.81 -39.13
C ALA A 100 -23.62 -9.31 -37.75
N VAL A 101 -23.59 -10.17 -36.72
CA VAL A 101 -23.84 -9.79 -35.32
C VAL A 101 -22.76 -8.83 -34.79
N LEU A 102 -21.49 -9.13 -35.05
CA LEU A 102 -20.38 -8.26 -34.58
C LEU A 102 -20.36 -6.92 -35.32
N THR A 103 -20.63 -6.91 -36.63
CA THR A 103 -20.48 -5.72 -37.48
C THR A 103 -21.76 -4.92 -37.72
N GLY A 104 -22.91 -5.47 -37.33
CA GLY A 104 -24.22 -4.86 -37.52
C GLY A 104 -24.57 -3.83 -36.44
N THR A 105 -25.61 -3.04 -36.71
CA THR A 105 -26.15 -2.04 -35.78
C THR A 105 -27.39 -2.53 -35.01
N ASP A 106 -27.87 -3.74 -35.30
CA ASP A 106 -28.98 -4.35 -34.56
C ASP A 106 -28.44 -4.89 -33.24
N GLU A 107 -28.90 -4.34 -32.11
CA GLU A 107 -28.51 -4.75 -30.77
C GLU A 107 -29.47 -5.77 -30.14
N SER A 108 -30.59 -6.10 -30.81
CA SER A 108 -31.64 -6.99 -30.26
C SER A 108 -31.15 -8.41 -29.97
N TRP A 109 -30.01 -8.82 -30.55
CA TRP A 109 -29.39 -10.10 -30.24
C TRP A 109 -28.78 -10.16 -28.84
N LEU A 110 -28.48 -9.02 -28.19
CA LEU A 110 -27.93 -8.98 -26.83
C LEU A 110 -28.88 -9.60 -25.79
N ASP A 111 -30.19 -9.56 -26.04
CA ASP A 111 -31.21 -10.18 -25.20
C ASP A 111 -31.41 -11.68 -25.51
N ARG A 112 -30.81 -12.17 -26.60
CA ARG A 112 -30.91 -13.56 -27.05
C ARG A 112 -29.72 -14.36 -26.54
N VAL A 113 -29.84 -14.95 -25.34
CA VAL A 113 -28.80 -15.82 -24.75
C VAL A 113 -28.33 -16.92 -25.72
N GLU A 114 -29.26 -17.47 -26.50
CA GLU A 114 -29.02 -18.48 -27.53
C GLU A 114 -28.11 -17.99 -28.67
N VAL A 115 -27.96 -16.67 -28.85
CA VAL A 115 -27.03 -16.01 -29.77
C VAL A 115 -25.79 -15.49 -29.06
N VAL A 116 -25.95 -14.77 -27.93
CA VAL A 116 -24.84 -14.13 -27.19
C VAL A 116 -23.77 -15.14 -26.79
N GLN A 117 -24.16 -16.28 -26.23
CA GLN A 117 -23.22 -17.29 -25.73
C GLN A 117 -22.36 -17.89 -26.87
N PRO A 118 -22.94 -18.38 -27.98
CA PRO A 118 -22.17 -18.82 -29.14
C PRO A 118 -21.27 -17.75 -29.78
N VAL A 119 -21.75 -16.51 -29.90
CA VAL A 119 -20.95 -15.43 -30.52
C VAL A 119 -19.78 -15.04 -29.62
N LEU A 120 -19.98 -14.95 -28.30
CA LEU A 120 -18.88 -14.77 -27.33
C LEU A 120 -17.86 -15.90 -27.40
N TRP A 121 -18.32 -17.16 -27.51
CA TRP A 121 -17.44 -18.31 -27.68
C TRP A 121 -16.60 -18.19 -28.96
N ALA A 122 -17.20 -17.81 -30.09
CA ALA A 122 -16.49 -17.64 -31.35
C ALA A 122 -15.43 -16.54 -31.26
N VAL A 123 -15.75 -15.40 -30.65
CA VAL A 123 -14.80 -14.31 -30.40
C VAL A 123 -13.66 -14.77 -29.49
N GLY A 124 -13.95 -15.43 -28.37
CA GLY A 124 -12.92 -15.93 -27.44
C GLY A 124 -11.98 -16.95 -28.08
N VAL A 125 -12.50 -17.87 -28.90
CA VAL A 125 -11.69 -18.86 -29.63
C VAL A 125 -10.82 -18.19 -30.71
N ALA A 126 -11.34 -17.17 -31.41
CA ALA A 126 -10.59 -16.42 -32.40
C ALA A 126 -9.49 -15.56 -31.76
N LEU A 127 -9.77 -14.87 -30.65
CA LEU A 127 -8.78 -14.11 -29.87
C LEU A 127 -7.67 -15.01 -29.32
N ALA A 128 -7.99 -16.22 -28.85
CA ALA A 128 -6.98 -17.18 -28.41
C ALA A 128 -6.02 -17.58 -29.54
N ALA A 129 -6.53 -17.71 -30.78
CA ALA A 129 -5.70 -18.00 -31.95
C ALA A 129 -4.74 -16.85 -32.27
N VAL A 130 -5.19 -15.60 -32.11
CA VAL A 130 -4.35 -14.41 -32.29
C VAL A 130 -3.19 -14.36 -31.29
N TRP A 131 -3.46 -14.58 -30.00
CA TRP A 131 -2.39 -14.64 -28.99
C TRP A 131 -1.38 -15.76 -29.26
N ARG A 132 -1.85 -16.94 -29.67
CA ARG A 132 -0.98 -18.07 -30.04
C ARG A 132 -0.14 -17.78 -31.27
N ALA A 133 -0.71 -17.12 -32.28
CA ALA A 133 0.03 -16.70 -33.47
C ALA A 133 1.12 -15.67 -33.14
N ALA A 134 0.92 -14.85 -32.10
CA ALA A 134 1.92 -13.94 -31.58
C ALA A 134 2.95 -14.61 -30.63
N GLY A 135 2.98 -15.94 -30.53
CA GLY A 135 3.94 -16.70 -29.73
C GLY A 135 3.55 -16.93 -28.26
N VAL A 136 2.47 -16.31 -27.78
CA VAL A 136 1.99 -16.50 -26.41
C VAL A 136 1.05 -17.70 -26.38
N VAL A 137 1.57 -18.84 -25.96
CA VAL A 137 0.82 -20.11 -25.86
C VAL A 137 0.54 -20.42 -24.40
N PRO A 138 -0.71 -20.79 -24.03
CA PRO A 138 -1.05 -21.09 -22.65
C PRO A 138 -0.49 -22.45 -22.21
N ASP A 139 0.09 -22.49 -21.02
CA ASP A 139 0.45 -23.75 -20.34
C ASP A 139 -0.76 -24.38 -19.63
N ALA A 140 -1.72 -23.54 -19.23
CA ALA A 140 -3.00 -23.95 -18.69
C ALA A 140 -4.14 -23.03 -19.16
N VAL A 141 -5.37 -23.53 -19.11
CA VAL A 141 -6.57 -22.76 -19.38
C VAL A 141 -7.58 -22.88 -18.23
N ILE A 142 -8.34 -21.81 -18.01
CA ILE A 142 -9.46 -21.75 -17.06
C ILE A 142 -10.62 -21.09 -17.79
N GLY A 143 -11.85 -21.57 -17.60
CA GLY A 143 -13.02 -20.89 -18.14
C GLY A 143 -14.15 -20.81 -17.14
N HIS A 144 -14.77 -19.63 -17.01
CA HIS A 144 -15.84 -19.35 -16.06
C HIS A 144 -17.20 -19.69 -16.67
N SER A 145 -17.93 -20.64 -16.06
CA SER A 145 -19.24 -21.10 -16.56
C SER A 145 -19.17 -21.47 -18.05
N GLN A 146 -19.87 -20.73 -18.93
CA GLN A 146 -19.85 -20.96 -20.37
C GLN A 146 -18.46 -20.81 -21.00
N GLY A 147 -17.60 -19.97 -20.41
CA GLY A 147 -16.24 -19.74 -20.88
C GLY A 147 -15.39 -21.01 -20.84
N GLU A 148 -15.79 -21.98 -20.00
CA GLU A 148 -15.16 -23.29 -19.93
C GLU A 148 -15.28 -24.09 -21.23
N ILE A 149 -16.30 -23.84 -22.05
CA ILE A 149 -16.45 -24.45 -23.39
C ILE A 149 -15.38 -23.90 -24.34
N ALA A 150 -15.09 -22.59 -24.27
CA ALA A 150 -14.00 -21.98 -25.03
C ALA A 150 -12.64 -22.50 -24.56
N ALA A 151 -12.43 -22.57 -23.24
CA ALA A 151 -11.23 -23.16 -22.64
C ALA A 151 -11.02 -24.62 -23.09
N ALA A 152 -12.05 -25.45 -23.04
CA ALA A 152 -11.98 -26.86 -23.49
C ALA A 152 -11.70 -26.99 -24.99
N CYS A 153 -12.25 -26.10 -25.82
CA CYS A 153 -11.95 -26.04 -27.25
C CYS A 153 -10.50 -25.65 -27.51
N VAL A 154 -10.03 -24.60 -26.84
CA VAL A 154 -8.67 -24.07 -26.95
C VAL A 154 -7.64 -25.07 -26.41
N ALA A 155 -7.98 -25.85 -25.39
CA ALA A 155 -7.17 -26.96 -24.88
C ALA A 155 -7.18 -28.21 -25.78
N GLY A 156 -8.03 -28.25 -26.81
CA GLY A 156 -8.20 -29.41 -27.69
C GLY A 156 -8.96 -30.57 -27.04
N ILE A 157 -9.62 -30.35 -25.90
CA ILE A 157 -10.47 -31.35 -25.23
C ILE A 157 -11.80 -31.48 -25.97
N LEU A 158 -12.37 -30.38 -26.44
CA LEU A 158 -13.49 -30.42 -27.38
C LEU A 158 -13.00 -30.07 -28.79
N SER A 159 -13.48 -30.83 -29.78
CA SER A 159 -13.35 -30.42 -31.18
C SER A 159 -14.09 -29.11 -31.41
N LEU A 160 -13.77 -28.38 -32.49
CA LEU A 160 -14.47 -27.13 -32.81
C LEU A 160 -15.98 -27.36 -32.99
N ASP A 161 -16.37 -28.45 -33.67
CA ASP A 161 -17.76 -28.83 -33.90
C ASP A 161 -18.48 -29.22 -32.61
N ASP A 162 -17.80 -29.97 -31.71
CA ASP A 162 -18.39 -30.37 -30.42
C ASP A 162 -18.52 -29.18 -29.48
N ALA A 163 -17.55 -28.26 -29.47
CA ALA A 163 -17.63 -27.03 -28.68
C ALA A 163 -18.74 -26.11 -29.20
N ALA A 164 -18.86 -25.93 -30.52
CA ALA A 164 -19.94 -25.16 -31.17
C ALA A 164 -21.32 -25.76 -30.85
N ARG A 165 -21.46 -27.10 -30.96
CA ARG A 165 -22.66 -27.83 -30.54
C ARG A 165 -22.96 -27.61 -29.06
N THR A 166 -21.96 -27.73 -28.20
CA THR A 166 -22.11 -27.60 -26.76
C THR A 166 -22.59 -26.22 -26.38
N VAL A 167 -21.95 -25.15 -26.86
CA VAL A 167 -22.34 -23.78 -26.52
C VAL A 167 -23.73 -23.44 -27.06
N ALA A 168 -24.05 -23.82 -28.31
CA ALA A 168 -25.32 -23.45 -28.93
C ALA A 168 -26.53 -24.21 -28.36
N LEU A 169 -26.39 -25.53 -28.12
CA LEU A 169 -27.48 -26.32 -27.55
C LEU A 169 -27.66 -26.02 -26.05
N ARG A 170 -26.56 -25.74 -25.31
CA ARG A 170 -26.62 -25.30 -23.91
C ARG A 170 -27.32 -23.96 -23.75
N SER A 171 -26.98 -22.97 -24.58
CA SER A 171 -27.61 -21.65 -24.54
C SER A 171 -29.08 -21.69 -24.98
N ARG A 172 -29.43 -22.52 -25.96
CA ARG A 172 -30.83 -22.75 -26.36
C ARG A 172 -31.66 -23.38 -25.25
N ALA A 173 -31.09 -24.30 -24.48
CA ALA A 173 -31.77 -24.87 -23.31
C ALA A 173 -32.05 -23.79 -22.24
N LEU A 174 -31.10 -22.86 -22.02
CA LEU A 174 -31.31 -21.72 -21.11
C LEU A 174 -32.46 -20.81 -21.53
N ALA A 175 -32.73 -20.68 -22.83
CA ALA A 175 -33.86 -19.89 -23.31
C ALA A 175 -35.22 -20.37 -22.77
N ALA A 176 -35.34 -21.66 -22.41
CA ALA A 176 -36.55 -22.21 -21.79
C ALA A 176 -36.75 -21.76 -20.33
N LEU A 177 -35.70 -21.22 -19.69
CA LEU A 177 -35.72 -20.74 -18.31
C LEU A 177 -35.90 -19.21 -18.21
N ARG A 178 -36.05 -18.50 -19.35
CA ARG A 178 -36.26 -17.05 -19.36
C ARG A 178 -37.50 -16.65 -18.56
N GLY A 179 -37.37 -15.55 -17.81
CA GLY A 179 -38.38 -15.02 -16.89
C GLY A 179 -38.57 -15.81 -15.58
N THR A 180 -37.84 -16.91 -15.37
CA THR A 180 -38.05 -17.77 -14.18
C THR A 180 -37.10 -17.47 -13.02
N GLY A 181 -36.06 -16.68 -13.24
CA GLY A 181 -35.02 -16.41 -12.24
C GLY A 181 -34.17 -15.18 -12.56
N THR A 182 -33.28 -14.81 -11.65
CA THR A 182 -32.28 -13.77 -11.88
C THR A 182 -31.01 -14.06 -11.08
N MET A 183 -30.01 -13.19 -11.21
CA MET A 183 -28.72 -13.31 -10.55
C MET A 183 -28.25 -11.96 -10.02
N ALA A 184 -27.45 -11.96 -8.94
CA ALA A 184 -26.86 -10.75 -8.38
C ALA A 184 -25.41 -10.98 -7.95
N SER A 185 -24.56 -9.98 -8.13
CA SER A 185 -23.22 -9.92 -7.53
C SER A 185 -23.31 -9.31 -6.13
N VAL A 186 -22.56 -9.86 -5.18
CA VAL A 186 -22.49 -9.43 -3.78
C VAL A 186 -21.02 -9.37 -3.35
N ASP A 187 -20.59 -8.22 -2.81
CA ASP A 187 -19.22 -7.98 -2.34
C ASP A 187 -19.04 -8.56 -0.93
N LEU A 188 -19.07 -9.89 -0.82
CA LEU A 188 -18.86 -10.67 0.40
C LEU A 188 -18.15 -11.99 0.10
N SER A 189 -17.61 -12.63 1.14
CA SER A 189 -17.09 -14.00 1.06
C SER A 189 -18.21 -15.03 0.88
N ALA A 190 -17.87 -16.22 0.35
CA ALA A 190 -18.83 -17.31 0.16
C ALA A 190 -19.51 -17.75 1.46
N ASP A 191 -18.77 -17.76 2.57
CA ASP A 191 -19.28 -18.12 3.89
C ASP A 191 -20.29 -17.07 4.38
N ALA A 192 -19.93 -15.78 4.29
CA ALA A 192 -20.80 -14.68 4.71
C ALA A 192 -22.09 -14.59 3.87
N VAL A 193 -22.01 -14.86 2.55
CA VAL A 193 -23.22 -14.98 1.73
C VAL A 193 -24.06 -16.16 2.17
N THR A 194 -23.45 -17.33 2.37
CA THR A 194 -24.17 -18.56 2.75
C THR A 194 -24.93 -18.38 4.07
N GLU A 195 -24.33 -17.74 5.08
CA GLU A 195 -25.00 -17.43 6.36
C GLU A 195 -26.22 -16.52 6.19
N ARG A 196 -26.23 -15.65 5.18
CA ARG A 196 -27.35 -14.73 4.90
C ARG A 196 -28.49 -15.38 4.12
N LEU A 197 -28.25 -16.49 3.42
CA LEU A 197 -29.25 -17.11 2.54
C LEU A 197 -30.44 -17.72 3.29
N ASP A 198 -30.34 -17.97 4.59
CA ASP A 198 -31.44 -18.52 5.41
C ASP A 198 -32.72 -17.67 5.36
N GLY A 199 -32.60 -16.36 5.11
CA GLY A 199 -33.71 -15.43 4.96
C GLY A 199 -34.35 -15.39 3.57
N PHE A 200 -33.74 -16.01 2.56
CA PHE A 200 -34.08 -15.83 1.14
C PHE A 200 -34.32 -17.20 0.44
N PRO A 201 -35.49 -17.81 0.63
CA PRO A 201 -35.74 -19.17 0.16
C PRO A 201 -35.63 -19.28 -1.36
N GLY A 202 -34.84 -20.26 -1.81
CA GLY A 202 -34.62 -20.53 -3.24
C GLY A 202 -33.45 -19.77 -3.86
N VAL A 203 -32.80 -18.87 -3.12
CA VAL A 203 -31.54 -18.23 -3.52
C VAL A 203 -30.37 -19.14 -3.14
N GLY A 204 -29.42 -19.31 -4.06
CA GLY A 204 -28.21 -20.11 -3.83
C GLY A 204 -26.97 -19.43 -4.40
N VAL A 205 -25.79 -19.86 -3.96
CA VAL A 205 -24.52 -19.39 -4.52
C VAL A 205 -24.31 -19.96 -5.92
N ALA A 206 -24.28 -19.07 -6.91
CA ALA A 206 -24.09 -19.38 -8.32
C ALA A 206 -22.61 -19.39 -8.71
N ALA A 207 -21.81 -18.45 -8.20
CA ALA A 207 -20.37 -18.39 -8.46
C ALA A 207 -19.61 -17.82 -7.27
N VAL A 208 -18.42 -18.37 -6.99
CA VAL A 208 -17.43 -17.81 -6.08
C VAL A 208 -16.28 -17.31 -6.95
N ASN A 209 -16.23 -15.99 -7.17
CA ASN A 209 -15.31 -15.37 -8.12
C ASN A 209 -13.99 -14.92 -7.46
N GLY A 210 -13.96 -14.76 -6.15
CA GLY A 210 -12.78 -14.38 -5.39
C GLY A 210 -13.07 -14.36 -3.89
N PRO A 211 -12.10 -13.90 -3.06
CA PRO A 211 -12.21 -13.92 -1.59
C PRO A 211 -13.39 -13.07 -1.06
N ALA A 212 -13.78 -12.02 -1.79
CA ALA A 212 -14.85 -11.10 -1.40
C ALA A 212 -15.83 -10.78 -2.56
N THR A 213 -15.99 -11.70 -3.52
CA THR A 213 -16.92 -11.48 -4.65
C THR A 213 -17.66 -12.77 -5.00
N VAL A 214 -18.97 -12.77 -4.75
CA VAL A 214 -19.85 -13.92 -4.93
C VAL A 214 -21.05 -13.52 -5.79
N VAL A 215 -21.49 -14.44 -6.65
CA VAL A 215 -22.74 -14.31 -7.41
C VAL A 215 -23.76 -15.27 -6.84
N VAL A 216 -24.98 -14.79 -6.61
CA VAL A 216 -26.14 -15.57 -6.20
C VAL A 216 -27.15 -15.68 -7.34
N SER A 217 -27.94 -16.74 -7.34
CA SER A 217 -29.05 -16.92 -8.29
C SER A 217 -30.27 -17.55 -7.63
N GLY A 218 -31.46 -17.20 -8.13
CA GLY A 218 -32.72 -17.65 -7.55
C GLY A 218 -33.94 -16.95 -8.14
N PRO A 219 -35.10 -17.06 -7.48
CA PRO A 219 -36.33 -16.34 -7.86
C PRO A 219 -36.11 -14.83 -7.89
N PRO A 220 -36.67 -14.08 -8.85
CA PRO A 220 -36.36 -12.65 -9.03
C PRO A 220 -36.58 -11.79 -7.79
N GLN A 221 -37.72 -11.97 -7.12
CA GLN A 221 -38.05 -11.20 -5.92
C GLN A 221 -37.10 -11.53 -4.76
N ALA A 222 -36.80 -12.80 -4.50
CA ALA A 222 -35.94 -13.19 -3.39
C ALA A 222 -34.48 -12.71 -3.58
N VAL A 223 -34.00 -12.65 -4.83
CA VAL A 223 -32.68 -12.07 -5.14
C VAL A 223 -32.70 -10.55 -4.98
N ALA A 224 -33.78 -9.87 -5.40
CA ALA A 224 -33.95 -8.44 -5.18
C ALA A 224 -33.99 -8.08 -3.68
N ASP A 225 -34.77 -8.83 -2.88
CA ASP A 225 -34.85 -8.65 -1.44
C ASP A 225 -33.48 -8.83 -0.75
N LEU A 226 -32.66 -9.78 -1.23
CA LEU A 226 -31.28 -9.98 -0.75
C LEU A 226 -30.37 -8.81 -1.13
N VAL A 227 -30.50 -8.28 -2.36
CA VAL A 227 -29.74 -7.09 -2.79
C VAL A 227 -30.09 -5.89 -1.92
N ASP A 228 -31.38 -5.65 -1.67
CA ASP A 228 -31.85 -4.55 -0.83
C ASP A 228 -31.36 -4.70 0.62
N ALA A 229 -31.41 -5.93 1.18
CA ALA A 229 -30.89 -6.21 2.51
C ALA A 229 -29.38 -5.98 2.61
N CYS A 230 -28.60 -6.39 1.61
CA CYS A 230 -27.16 -6.10 1.55
C CYS A 230 -26.90 -4.59 1.50
N GLN A 231 -27.62 -3.86 0.63
CA GLN A 231 -27.45 -2.41 0.49
C GLN A 231 -27.82 -1.66 1.77
N ALA A 232 -28.86 -2.09 2.49
CA ALA A 232 -29.24 -1.54 3.79
C ALA A 232 -28.13 -1.71 4.85
N ASP A 233 -27.35 -2.80 4.76
CA ASP A 233 -26.20 -3.08 5.61
C ASP A 233 -24.90 -2.41 5.11
N GLY A 234 -24.96 -1.59 4.06
CA GLY A 234 -23.79 -0.94 3.45
C GLY A 234 -22.92 -1.87 2.58
N ILE A 235 -23.42 -3.06 2.24
CA ILE A 235 -22.73 -4.05 1.41
C ILE A 235 -23.12 -3.81 -0.05
N ARG A 236 -22.12 -3.68 -0.93
CA ARG A 236 -22.38 -3.52 -2.37
C ARG A 236 -22.97 -4.81 -2.94
N ALA A 237 -24.18 -4.70 -3.49
CA ALA A 237 -24.83 -5.76 -4.24
C ALA A 237 -25.56 -5.19 -5.46
N ARG A 238 -25.52 -5.91 -6.58
CA ARG A 238 -26.12 -5.45 -7.86
C ARG A 238 -26.69 -6.62 -8.65
N LEU A 239 -27.89 -6.43 -9.20
CA LEU A 239 -28.48 -7.35 -10.17
C LEU A 239 -27.62 -7.44 -11.44
N ILE A 240 -27.46 -8.66 -11.92
CA ILE A 240 -26.83 -8.96 -13.21
C ILE A 240 -27.96 -8.99 -14.25
N PRO A 241 -27.82 -8.35 -15.43
CA PRO A 241 -28.85 -8.28 -16.45
C PRO A 241 -29.05 -9.64 -17.14
N VAL A 242 -29.68 -10.57 -16.42
CA VAL A 242 -30.11 -11.90 -16.87
C VAL A 242 -31.48 -12.23 -16.26
N ASP A 243 -32.33 -12.83 -17.08
CA ASP A 243 -33.70 -13.20 -16.74
C ASP A 243 -33.87 -14.71 -16.50
N TYR A 244 -32.77 -15.40 -16.20
CA TYR A 244 -32.75 -16.81 -15.80
C TYR A 244 -31.75 -17.04 -14.67
N ALA A 245 -32.00 -18.04 -13.81
CA ALA A 245 -31.13 -18.41 -12.71
C ALA A 245 -30.23 -19.60 -13.07
N SER A 246 -29.09 -19.34 -13.72
CA SER A 246 -28.06 -20.37 -13.94
C SER A 246 -27.36 -20.78 -12.65
N HIS A 247 -26.70 -21.94 -12.64
CA HIS A 247 -26.02 -22.50 -11.47
C HIS A 247 -26.94 -22.69 -10.24
N SER A 248 -28.22 -23.00 -10.50
CA SER A 248 -29.28 -23.03 -9.49
C SER A 248 -30.22 -24.23 -9.63
N ALA A 249 -31.10 -24.38 -8.63
CA ALA A 249 -32.29 -25.24 -8.59
C ALA A 249 -33.06 -25.34 -9.92
N ALA A 250 -33.20 -24.23 -10.64
CA ALA A 250 -34.03 -24.11 -11.84
C ALA A 250 -33.50 -24.91 -13.03
N VAL A 251 -32.18 -25.09 -13.16
CA VAL A 251 -31.56 -25.78 -14.31
C VAL A 251 -31.97 -27.26 -14.43
N ARG A 252 -32.54 -27.85 -13.37
CA ARG A 252 -33.03 -29.24 -13.41
C ARG A 252 -34.11 -29.45 -14.49
N GLU A 253 -34.89 -28.42 -14.80
CA GLU A 253 -35.97 -28.50 -15.80
C GLU A 253 -35.47 -28.84 -17.21
N VAL A 254 -34.23 -28.45 -17.52
CA VAL A 254 -33.61 -28.68 -18.84
C VAL A 254 -32.62 -29.84 -18.85
N ALA A 255 -32.54 -30.61 -17.76
CA ALA A 255 -31.55 -31.67 -17.58
C ALA A 255 -31.61 -32.77 -18.66
N GLU A 256 -32.81 -33.28 -18.93
CA GLU A 256 -33.01 -34.36 -19.90
C GLU A 256 -32.75 -33.88 -21.34
N GLN A 257 -33.16 -32.64 -21.64
CA GLN A 257 -32.92 -32.00 -22.93
C GLN A 257 -31.42 -31.84 -23.18
N LEU A 258 -30.68 -31.30 -22.21
CA LEU A 258 -29.22 -31.11 -22.33
C LEU A 258 -28.47 -32.42 -22.51
N ARG A 259 -28.80 -33.45 -21.73
CA ARG A 259 -28.17 -34.77 -21.86
C ARG A 259 -28.41 -35.39 -23.24
N THR A 260 -29.62 -35.26 -23.75
CA THR A 260 -30.00 -35.77 -25.08
C THR A 260 -29.28 -35.01 -26.18
N ASP A 261 -29.30 -33.68 -26.14
CA ASP A 261 -28.71 -32.80 -27.15
C ASP A 261 -27.18 -32.95 -27.23
N LEU A 262 -26.53 -33.21 -26.09
CA LEU A 262 -25.08 -33.32 -25.97
C LEU A 262 -24.58 -34.77 -25.96
N ALA A 263 -25.43 -35.77 -26.13
CA ALA A 263 -25.07 -37.19 -26.05
C ALA A 263 -23.93 -37.62 -27.00
N ASN A 264 -23.76 -36.88 -28.11
CA ASN A 264 -22.74 -37.16 -29.12
C ASN A 264 -21.44 -36.35 -28.94
N VAL A 265 -21.34 -35.51 -27.91
CA VAL A 265 -20.10 -34.77 -27.59
C VAL A 265 -19.06 -35.76 -27.09
N THR A 266 -17.92 -35.85 -27.79
CA THR A 266 -16.85 -36.80 -27.47
C THR A 266 -15.58 -36.06 -27.07
N PRO A 267 -15.28 -35.93 -25.78
CA PRO A 267 -14.06 -35.26 -25.34
C PRO A 267 -12.81 -36.03 -25.79
N GLN A 268 -11.76 -35.27 -26.08
CA GLN A 268 -10.43 -35.73 -26.50
C GLN A 268 -9.42 -35.49 -25.37
N PRO A 269 -8.22 -36.12 -25.41
CA PRO A 269 -7.20 -35.91 -24.39
C PRO A 269 -6.72 -34.47 -24.23
N GLY A 270 -6.88 -33.63 -25.26
CA GLY A 270 -6.37 -32.26 -25.28
C GLY A 270 -4.84 -32.17 -25.35
N HIS A 271 -4.33 -30.97 -25.61
CA HIS A 271 -2.91 -30.64 -25.65
C HIS A 271 -2.50 -29.59 -24.60
N THR A 272 -3.46 -28.94 -23.94
CA THR A 272 -3.23 -27.97 -22.85
C THR A 272 -4.05 -28.39 -21.64
N ARG A 273 -3.49 -28.24 -20.43
CA ARG A 273 -4.20 -28.62 -19.20
C ARG A 273 -5.31 -27.62 -18.88
N LEU A 274 -6.44 -28.11 -18.37
CA LEU A 274 -7.58 -27.28 -17.97
C LEU A 274 -7.85 -27.44 -16.47
N VAL A 275 -8.00 -26.32 -15.76
CA VAL A 275 -8.56 -26.31 -14.40
C VAL A 275 -10.06 -26.02 -14.51
N SER A 276 -10.87 -26.96 -14.03
CA SER A 276 -12.32 -26.88 -14.12
C SER A 276 -12.87 -25.90 -13.08
N THR A 277 -13.76 -25.02 -13.49
CA THR A 277 -14.50 -24.17 -12.53
C THR A 277 -15.72 -24.88 -11.95
N LEU A 278 -16.06 -26.08 -12.43
CA LEU A 278 -17.08 -26.92 -11.78
C LEU A 278 -16.52 -27.59 -10.51
N THR A 279 -15.27 -28.07 -10.55
CA THR A 279 -14.65 -28.80 -9.43
C THR A 279 -13.70 -27.92 -8.61
N GLY A 280 -13.02 -26.95 -9.24
CA GLY A 280 -11.88 -26.21 -8.68
C GLY A 280 -10.53 -26.90 -8.92
N GLU A 281 -10.51 -28.00 -9.67
CA GLU A 281 -9.37 -28.92 -9.80
C GLU A 281 -8.99 -29.15 -11.26
N TRP A 282 -7.80 -29.70 -11.50
CA TRP A 282 -7.40 -30.17 -12.82
C TRP A 282 -8.38 -31.23 -13.34
N VAL A 283 -8.93 -31.02 -14.55
CA VAL A 283 -9.93 -31.92 -15.12
C VAL A 283 -9.28 -33.14 -15.78
N ASP A 284 -9.92 -34.31 -15.65
CA ASP A 284 -9.71 -35.42 -16.59
C ASP A 284 -10.52 -35.11 -17.87
N PRO A 285 -9.89 -34.90 -19.03
CA PRO A 285 -10.59 -34.56 -20.26
C PRO A 285 -11.72 -35.54 -20.60
N ALA A 286 -11.55 -36.84 -20.33
CA ALA A 286 -12.55 -37.87 -20.62
C ALA A 286 -13.86 -37.67 -19.84
N ALA A 287 -13.84 -36.92 -18.73
CA ALA A 287 -15.00 -36.64 -17.92
C ALA A 287 -15.92 -35.57 -18.53
N MET A 288 -15.46 -34.77 -19.50
CA MET A 288 -16.19 -33.61 -20.07
C MET A 288 -17.29 -34.01 -21.08
N THR A 289 -18.17 -34.92 -20.67
CA THR A 289 -19.29 -35.47 -21.44
C THR A 289 -20.57 -34.63 -21.28
N ALA A 290 -21.70 -35.07 -21.84
CA ALA A 290 -23.00 -34.42 -21.68
C ALA A 290 -23.38 -34.16 -20.21
N ASP A 291 -23.11 -35.11 -19.31
CA ASP A 291 -23.38 -34.97 -17.88
C ASP A 291 -22.54 -33.87 -17.24
N TYR A 292 -21.29 -33.74 -17.65
CA TYR A 292 -20.41 -32.67 -17.20
C TYR A 292 -20.95 -31.30 -17.59
N TRP A 293 -21.39 -31.13 -18.83
CA TRP A 293 -21.90 -29.84 -19.29
C TRP A 293 -23.25 -29.45 -18.66
N TYR A 294 -24.07 -30.44 -18.32
CA TYR A 294 -25.24 -30.23 -17.47
C TYR A 294 -24.82 -29.79 -16.06
N ASP A 295 -23.90 -30.51 -15.41
CA ASP A 295 -23.43 -30.17 -14.06
C ASP A 295 -22.72 -28.82 -14.02
N ASN A 296 -21.93 -28.47 -15.04
CA ASN A 296 -21.30 -27.17 -15.22
C ASN A 296 -22.34 -26.05 -15.27
N LEU A 297 -23.47 -26.23 -15.97
CA LEU A 297 -24.55 -25.25 -16.00
C LEU A 297 -25.32 -25.18 -14.67
N ARG A 298 -25.38 -26.30 -13.95
CA ARG A 298 -26.26 -26.51 -12.80
C ARG A 298 -25.64 -26.17 -11.45
N ARG A 299 -24.36 -26.44 -11.26
CA ARG A 299 -23.67 -26.33 -9.97
C ARG A 299 -22.88 -25.02 -9.89
N THR A 300 -22.55 -24.61 -8.67
CA THR A 300 -21.79 -23.39 -8.38
C THR A 300 -20.45 -23.38 -9.13
N VAL A 301 -20.13 -22.23 -9.74
CA VAL A 301 -18.82 -21.95 -10.34
C VAL A 301 -17.79 -21.66 -9.23
N ARG A 302 -16.73 -22.45 -9.15
CA ARG A 302 -15.63 -22.37 -8.19
C ARG A 302 -14.41 -21.71 -8.82
N PHE A 303 -14.58 -20.48 -9.31
CA PHE A 303 -13.54 -19.77 -10.04
C PHE A 303 -12.35 -19.41 -9.14
N ASP A 304 -12.61 -18.94 -7.92
CA ASP A 304 -11.58 -18.71 -6.89
C ASP A 304 -10.68 -19.94 -6.68
N ALA A 305 -11.29 -21.10 -6.42
CA ALA A 305 -10.56 -22.36 -6.25
C ALA A 305 -9.74 -22.74 -7.50
N ALA A 306 -10.30 -22.58 -8.71
CA ALA A 306 -9.60 -22.92 -9.95
C ALA A 306 -8.35 -22.05 -10.17
N VAL A 307 -8.43 -20.74 -9.89
CA VAL A 307 -7.28 -19.83 -9.98
C VAL A 307 -6.23 -20.19 -8.93
N ARG A 308 -6.63 -20.47 -7.68
CA ARG A 308 -5.71 -20.92 -6.62
C ARG A 308 -5.00 -22.23 -6.97
N THR A 309 -5.68 -23.16 -7.65
CA THR A 309 -5.08 -24.40 -8.15
C THR A 309 -4.00 -24.11 -9.20
N ALA A 310 -4.21 -23.14 -10.09
CA ALA A 310 -3.20 -22.71 -11.05
C ALA A 310 -2.01 -22.00 -10.37
N ILE A 311 -2.27 -21.11 -9.40
CA ILE A 311 -1.23 -20.44 -8.59
C ILE A 311 -0.37 -21.47 -7.85
N THR A 312 -1.00 -22.46 -7.21
CA THR A 312 -0.31 -23.55 -6.50
C THR A 312 0.57 -24.38 -7.45
N ALA A 313 0.18 -24.48 -8.72
CA ALA A 313 0.99 -25.12 -9.76
C ALA A 313 2.12 -24.22 -10.31
N GLY A 314 2.30 -23.01 -9.78
CA GLY A 314 3.38 -22.09 -10.10
C GLY A 314 3.05 -21.08 -11.20
N HIS A 315 1.79 -20.96 -11.63
CA HIS A 315 1.38 -19.96 -12.63
C HIS A 315 1.19 -18.58 -11.99
N THR A 316 1.84 -17.56 -12.54
CA THR A 316 1.77 -16.17 -12.03
C THR A 316 1.24 -15.17 -13.05
N THR A 317 1.04 -15.57 -14.31
CA THR A 317 0.56 -14.67 -15.36
C THR A 317 -0.73 -15.19 -15.97
N PHE A 318 -1.79 -14.38 -15.91
CA PHE A 318 -3.12 -14.72 -16.38
C PHE A 318 -3.55 -13.75 -17.49
N VAL A 319 -3.93 -14.29 -18.65
CA VAL A 319 -4.38 -13.51 -19.80
C VAL A 319 -5.86 -13.80 -20.03
N GLU A 320 -6.70 -12.81 -19.80
CA GLU A 320 -8.13 -12.90 -20.08
C GLU A 320 -8.39 -12.77 -21.59
N ILE A 321 -8.95 -13.83 -22.18
CA ILE A 321 -9.26 -13.92 -23.60
C ILE A 321 -10.71 -13.51 -23.82
N SER A 322 -10.92 -12.21 -24.01
CA SER A 322 -12.27 -11.64 -24.09
C SER A 322 -12.35 -10.33 -24.89
N PRO A 323 -13.54 -9.98 -25.41
CA PRO A 323 -13.81 -8.67 -26.00
C PRO A 323 -13.80 -7.53 -24.98
N HIS A 324 -13.91 -7.84 -23.69
CA HIS A 324 -13.83 -6.88 -22.59
C HIS A 324 -13.49 -7.62 -21.28
N PRO A 325 -12.50 -7.13 -20.50
CA PRO A 325 -12.11 -7.78 -19.25
C PRO A 325 -13.20 -7.70 -18.19
N VAL A 326 -13.54 -8.85 -17.60
CA VAL A 326 -14.48 -8.96 -16.47
C VAL A 326 -13.95 -9.84 -15.32
N LEU A 327 -12.87 -10.60 -15.55
CA LEU A 327 -12.23 -11.49 -14.58
C LEU A 327 -10.83 -11.02 -14.15
N THR A 328 -10.22 -10.05 -14.82
CA THR A 328 -8.92 -9.47 -14.40
C THR A 328 -8.91 -9.01 -12.94
N MET A 329 -9.93 -8.27 -12.51
CA MET A 329 -10.06 -7.83 -11.11
C MET A 329 -10.21 -9.01 -10.13
N PRO A 330 -11.14 -9.98 -10.32
CA PRO A 330 -11.19 -11.19 -9.52
C PRO A 330 -9.87 -11.97 -9.44
N VAL A 331 -9.18 -12.15 -10.56
CA VAL A 331 -7.87 -12.84 -10.58
C VAL A 331 -6.82 -12.06 -9.79
N THR A 332 -6.80 -10.73 -9.92
CA THR A 332 -5.89 -9.86 -9.14
C THR A 332 -6.15 -10.02 -7.65
N ALA A 333 -7.42 -9.95 -7.22
CA ALA A 333 -7.78 -10.14 -5.81
C ALA A 333 -7.37 -11.52 -5.26
N ILE A 334 -7.38 -12.57 -6.09
CA ILE A 334 -6.93 -13.92 -5.69
C ILE A 334 -5.39 -13.99 -5.61
N LEU A 335 -4.68 -13.34 -6.52
CA LEU A 335 -3.22 -13.20 -6.45
C LEU A 335 -2.81 -12.48 -5.15
N ASP A 336 -3.48 -11.38 -4.84
CA ASP A 336 -3.25 -10.58 -3.64
C ASP A 336 -3.54 -11.40 -2.36
N ASP A 337 -4.70 -12.07 -2.31
CA ASP A 337 -5.09 -12.90 -1.16
C ASP A 337 -4.17 -14.12 -0.95
N THR A 338 -3.54 -14.62 -2.00
CA THR A 338 -2.53 -15.69 -1.90
C THR A 338 -1.12 -15.17 -1.67
N GLY A 339 -0.89 -13.85 -1.64
CA GLY A 339 0.43 -13.24 -1.55
C GLY A 339 1.33 -13.54 -2.75
N THR A 340 0.75 -13.85 -3.92
CA THR A 340 1.50 -14.21 -5.13
C THR A 340 1.68 -13.00 -6.03
N THR A 341 2.92 -12.53 -6.21
CA THR A 341 3.22 -11.51 -7.22
C THR A 341 3.00 -12.07 -8.62
N GLY A 342 2.07 -11.48 -9.38
CA GLY A 342 1.68 -11.94 -10.70
C GLY A 342 1.14 -10.82 -11.59
N HIS A 343 0.81 -11.17 -12.83
CA HIS A 343 0.31 -10.23 -13.83
C HIS A 343 -1.06 -10.68 -14.36
N THR A 344 -1.99 -9.73 -14.50
CA THR A 344 -3.27 -9.96 -15.18
C THR A 344 -3.38 -9.07 -16.42
N LEU A 345 -3.69 -9.66 -17.57
CA LEU A 345 -3.82 -8.95 -18.85
C LEU A 345 -5.21 -9.19 -19.43
N GLY A 346 -5.76 -8.18 -20.12
CA GLY A 346 -6.94 -8.34 -20.98
C GLY A 346 -6.54 -8.48 -22.46
N THR A 347 -7.50 -8.83 -23.32
CA THR A 347 -7.26 -8.88 -24.78
C THR A 347 -7.79 -7.65 -25.50
N LEU A 348 -9.07 -7.35 -25.38
CA LEU A 348 -9.71 -6.14 -25.91
C LEU A 348 -10.45 -5.39 -24.79
N ARG A 349 -11.00 -4.22 -25.09
CA ARG A 349 -11.85 -3.46 -24.17
C ARG A 349 -13.04 -2.86 -24.94
N ARG A 350 -14.21 -2.77 -24.31
CA ARG A 350 -15.39 -2.12 -24.89
C ARG A 350 -15.04 -0.69 -25.33
N GLY A 351 -15.31 -0.36 -26.59
CA GLY A 351 -14.97 0.93 -27.20
C GLY A 351 -13.53 1.03 -27.75
N GLU A 352 -12.68 0.03 -27.49
CA GLU A 352 -11.30 -0.10 -27.97
C GLU A 352 -11.10 -1.51 -28.56
N ASP A 353 -11.83 -1.85 -29.61
CA ASP A 353 -11.90 -3.19 -30.20
C ASP A 353 -11.10 -3.33 -31.51
N ASP A 354 -10.14 -2.42 -31.71
CA ASP A 354 -9.28 -2.35 -32.89
C ASP A 354 -7.93 -3.09 -32.70
N PRO A 355 -7.15 -3.27 -33.78
CA PRO A 355 -5.83 -3.90 -33.69
C PRO A 355 -4.83 -3.15 -32.80
N THR A 356 -4.98 -1.84 -32.59
CA THR A 356 -4.09 -1.03 -31.74
C THR A 356 -4.20 -1.47 -30.28
N ARG A 357 -5.42 -1.73 -29.79
CA ARG A 357 -5.62 -2.25 -28.43
C ARG A 357 -4.97 -3.62 -28.24
N LEU A 358 -5.13 -4.52 -29.21
CA LEU A 358 -4.50 -5.83 -29.21
C LEU A 358 -2.97 -5.72 -29.17
N LEU A 359 -2.38 -4.86 -30.02
CA LEU A 359 -0.95 -4.59 -30.04
C LEU A 359 -0.44 -4.02 -28.72
N THR A 360 -1.23 -3.17 -28.07
CA THR A 360 -0.91 -2.61 -26.75
C THR A 360 -0.85 -3.70 -25.69
N ASN A 361 -1.78 -4.66 -25.68
CA ASN A 361 -1.73 -5.78 -24.73
C ASN A 361 -0.60 -6.77 -25.05
N LEU A 362 -0.25 -6.98 -26.33
CA LEU A 362 0.94 -7.74 -26.73
C LEU A 362 2.23 -7.03 -26.34
N ALA A 363 2.25 -5.70 -26.42
CA ALA A 363 3.36 -4.88 -25.92
C ALA A 363 3.52 -5.05 -24.40
N THR A 364 2.42 -4.98 -23.63
CA THR A 364 2.44 -5.25 -22.18
C THR A 364 3.01 -6.64 -21.91
N ALA A 365 2.50 -7.68 -22.59
CA ALA A 365 3.01 -9.05 -22.48
C ALA A 365 4.52 -9.14 -22.77
N HIS A 366 4.99 -8.47 -23.83
CA HIS A 366 6.41 -8.41 -24.17
C HIS A 366 7.23 -7.72 -23.07
N THR A 367 6.74 -6.61 -22.51
CA THR A 367 7.48 -5.84 -21.49
C THR A 367 7.58 -6.53 -20.14
N ILE A 368 6.61 -7.37 -19.76
CA ILE A 368 6.64 -8.17 -18.52
C ILE A 368 7.39 -9.50 -18.67
N GLY A 369 7.87 -9.83 -19.88
CA GLY A 369 8.73 -10.98 -20.13
C GLY A 369 8.08 -12.19 -20.81
N LEU A 370 6.82 -12.11 -21.25
CA LEU A 370 6.20 -13.21 -22.03
C LEU A 370 6.88 -13.37 -23.41
N PRO A 371 6.91 -14.59 -23.97
CA PRO A 371 7.59 -14.90 -25.22
C PRO A 371 6.78 -14.45 -26.45
N VAL A 372 6.59 -13.13 -26.59
CA VAL A 372 5.91 -12.55 -27.75
C VAL A 372 6.85 -12.61 -28.97
N ASP A 373 6.43 -13.33 -30.00
CA ASP A 373 7.11 -13.38 -31.30
C ASP A 373 6.74 -12.15 -32.13
N LEU A 374 7.55 -11.10 -32.00
CA LEU A 374 7.36 -9.86 -32.75
C LEU A 374 7.49 -10.05 -34.28
N THR A 375 8.16 -11.12 -34.74
CA THR A 375 8.28 -11.40 -36.18
C THR A 375 7.00 -11.97 -36.78
N ALA A 376 6.15 -12.59 -35.96
CA ALA A 376 4.83 -13.03 -36.36
C ALA A 376 3.77 -11.90 -36.31
N VAL A 377 4.03 -10.86 -35.51
CA VAL A 377 3.13 -9.70 -35.35
C VAL A 377 3.39 -8.61 -36.40
N LEU A 378 4.65 -8.41 -36.77
CA LEU A 378 5.07 -7.34 -37.69
C LEU A 378 5.13 -7.84 -39.14
N ALA A 379 4.88 -6.94 -40.10
CA ALA A 379 5.10 -7.25 -41.51
C ALA A 379 6.60 -7.33 -41.83
N GLU A 380 7.01 -8.40 -42.51
CA GLU A 380 8.39 -8.60 -42.96
C GLU A 380 8.83 -7.47 -43.92
N THR A 381 10.01 -6.91 -43.65
CA THR A 381 10.61 -5.85 -44.48
C THR A 381 12.13 -5.88 -44.37
N ASP A 382 12.83 -5.18 -45.26
CA ASP A 382 14.30 -5.13 -45.24
C ASP A 382 14.80 -4.47 -43.92
N PRO A 383 15.77 -5.07 -43.21
CA PRO A 383 16.37 -4.46 -42.04
C PRO A 383 17.04 -3.12 -42.38
N VAL A 384 16.87 -2.12 -41.50
CA VAL A 384 17.54 -0.82 -41.59
C VAL A 384 18.64 -0.72 -40.54
N ASP A 385 19.67 0.07 -40.82
CA ASP A 385 20.72 0.36 -39.84
C ASP A 385 20.13 1.06 -38.62
N LEU A 386 20.46 0.54 -37.43
CA LEU A 386 20.03 1.08 -36.14
C LEU A 386 21.25 1.60 -35.37
N PRO A 387 21.15 2.69 -34.60
CA PRO A 387 22.25 3.20 -33.77
C PRO A 387 22.79 2.09 -32.85
N THR A 388 24.10 1.88 -32.79
CA THR A 388 24.68 0.89 -31.86
C THR A 388 24.31 1.25 -30.42
N TYR A 389 24.14 0.26 -29.54
CA TYR A 389 23.91 0.52 -28.12
C TYR A 389 25.00 1.48 -27.62
N ALA A 390 24.59 2.67 -27.19
CA ALA A 390 25.49 3.61 -26.55
C ALA A 390 25.80 3.02 -25.18
N PHE A 391 26.86 2.21 -25.09
CA PHE A 391 27.42 1.88 -23.80
C PHE A 391 27.89 3.20 -23.19
N ALA A 392 27.21 3.66 -22.14
CA ALA A 392 27.83 4.61 -21.24
C ALA A 392 29.01 3.88 -20.62
N HIS A 393 30.23 4.16 -21.09
CA HIS A 393 31.46 3.62 -20.52
C HIS A 393 31.70 4.30 -19.17
N GLN A 394 30.89 3.94 -18.19
CA GLN A 394 31.12 4.22 -16.79
C GLN A 394 31.76 3.00 -16.15
N ARG A 395 32.68 3.25 -15.22
CA ARG A 395 33.28 2.20 -14.41
C ARG A 395 32.21 1.62 -13.48
N TYR A 396 31.54 0.57 -13.94
CA TYR A 396 30.60 -0.21 -13.13
C TYR A 396 31.41 -1.19 -12.30
N TRP A 397 31.85 -0.74 -11.11
CA TRP A 397 32.49 -1.63 -10.16
C TRP A 397 31.41 -2.40 -9.40
N LEU A 398 31.35 -3.72 -9.64
CA LEU A 398 30.82 -4.66 -8.66
C LEU A 398 31.81 -4.74 -7.50
N ASP A 399 31.92 -3.67 -6.71
CA ASP A 399 32.67 -3.70 -5.47
C ASP A 399 31.71 -4.03 -4.33
N GLY A 400 31.79 -5.30 -3.91
CA GLY A 400 31.05 -5.83 -2.78
C GLY A 400 31.39 -5.13 -1.48
N SER A 401 30.39 -5.08 -0.60
CA SER A 401 30.49 -5.26 0.85
C SER A 401 31.77 -4.76 1.53
N GLY A 402 31.65 -3.64 2.25
CA GLY A 402 32.67 -3.21 3.22
C GLY A 402 32.87 -4.23 4.35
N GLY A 403 33.85 -5.11 4.14
CA GLY A 403 34.65 -5.87 5.12
C GLY A 403 36.13 -5.78 4.70
N PRO A 404 37.10 -6.12 5.57
CA PRO A 404 38.33 -5.37 5.81
C PRO A 404 39.31 -5.25 4.62
N ASP A 405 39.98 -4.09 4.57
CA ASP A 405 41.19 -3.70 3.81
C ASP A 405 41.41 -4.30 2.39
N PRO A 406 41.22 -3.52 1.31
CA PRO A 406 41.25 -4.01 -0.08
C PRO A 406 42.60 -4.51 -0.60
N ASP A 407 43.70 -4.39 0.16
CA ASP A 407 45.01 -4.95 -0.23
C ASP A 407 45.20 -6.43 0.15
N LEU A 408 44.25 -7.06 0.85
CA LEU A 408 44.34 -8.48 1.25
C LEU A 408 43.42 -9.45 0.46
N LEU A 409 42.60 -8.96 -0.46
CA LEU A 409 41.63 -9.76 -1.24
C LEU A 409 41.80 -9.68 -2.77
N GLN A 410 43.03 -9.51 -3.28
CA GLN A 410 43.37 -9.85 -4.67
C GLN A 410 43.42 -11.37 -4.90
N GLY A 411 42.34 -12.07 -4.57
CA GLY A 411 42.03 -13.42 -5.03
C GLY A 411 40.64 -13.38 -5.64
N GLY A 412 40.55 -13.25 -6.97
CA GLY A 412 39.27 -13.15 -7.67
C GLY A 412 38.37 -14.35 -7.37
N ALA A 413 37.08 -14.11 -7.13
CA ALA A 413 36.09 -15.17 -7.14
C ALA A 413 35.98 -15.72 -8.56
N ASP A 414 36.44 -16.96 -8.72
CA ASP A 414 36.42 -17.71 -9.98
C ASP A 414 34.93 -17.95 -10.37
N PRO A 415 34.52 -17.81 -11.64
CA PRO A 415 33.21 -18.27 -12.12
C PRO A 415 32.82 -19.68 -11.64
N ASN A 416 33.80 -20.55 -11.38
CA ASN A 416 33.61 -21.86 -10.77
C ASN A 416 33.04 -21.80 -9.33
N ASP A 417 33.35 -20.75 -8.56
CA ASP A 417 32.84 -20.54 -7.19
C ASP A 417 31.33 -20.27 -7.19
N ALA A 418 30.81 -19.53 -8.17
CA ALA A 418 29.38 -19.23 -8.27
C ALA A 418 28.56 -20.50 -8.56
N GLY A 419 29.03 -21.35 -9.47
CA GLY A 419 28.43 -22.64 -9.78
C GLY A 419 28.47 -23.61 -8.59
N PHE A 420 29.60 -23.65 -7.89
CA PHE A 420 29.79 -24.45 -6.67
C PHE A 420 28.77 -24.08 -5.58
N TRP A 421 28.67 -22.79 -5.23
CA TRP A 421 27.77 -22.36 -4.16
C TRP A 421 26.29 -22.51 -4.52
N ALA A 422 25.94 -22.35 -5.80
CA ALA A 422 24.58 -22.60 -6.26
C ALA A 422 24.17 -24.08 -6.13
N ALA A 423 25.08 -25.02 -6.42
CA ALA A 423 24.84 -26.45 -6.22
C ALA A 423 24.73 -26.82 -4.73
N VAL A 424 25.58 -26.24 -3.88
CA VAL A 424 25.50 -26.39 -2.40
C VAL A 424 24.14 -25.91 -1.86
N GLU A 425 23.62 -24.78 -2.33
CA GLU A 425 22.36 -24.22 -1.83
C GLU A 425 21.13 -25.06 -2.21
N ARG A 426 21.14 -25.65 -3.42
CA ARG A 426 20.09 -26.56 -3.90
C ARG A 426 20.16 -27.95 -3.28
N GLY A 427 21.25 -28.27 -2.57
CA GLY A 427 21.49 -29.64 -2.11
C GLY A 427 21.70 -30.61 -3.27
N ASP A 428 22.20 -30.12 -4.41
CA ASP A 428 22.38 -30.90 -5.64
C ASP A 428 23.77 -31.55 -5.65
N LEU A 429 23.82 -32.79 -5.18
CA LEU A 429 25.06 -33.54 -5.05
C LEU A 429 25.70 -33.88 -6.41
N ALA A 430 24.88 -34.09 -7.44
CA ALA A 430 25.37 -34.42 -8.78
C ALA A 430 26.01 -33.19 -9.43
N ALA A 431 25.30 -32.04 -9.41
CA ALA A 431 25.85 -30.80 -9.92
C ALA A 431 27.09 -30.35 -9.14
N LEU A 432 27.12 -30.55 -7.82
CA LEU A 432 28.30 -30.22 -7.01
C LEU A 432 29.50 -31.09 -7.41
N ALA A 433 29.30 -32.39 -7.59
CA ALA A 433 30.35 -33.32 -8.00
C ALA A 433 30.89 -33.04 -9.40
N ASP A 434 30.04 -32.57 -10.31
CA ASP A 434 30.47 -32.15 -11.65
C ASP A 434 31.33 -30.88 -11.62
N VAL A 435 31.01 -29.93 -10.73
CA VAL A 435 31.79 -28.68 -10.55
C VAL A 435 33.16 -28.94 -9.93
N VAL A 436 33.27 -29.89 -9.00
CA VAL A 436 34.56 -30.22 -8.34
C VAL A 436 35.35 -31.36 -9.02
N ALA A 437 34.80 -31.97 -10.07
CA ALA A 437 35.46 -33.07 -10.77
C ALA A 437 36.77 -32.58 -11.40
N THR A 438 37.84 -33.36 -11.21
CA THR A 438 39.16 -33.10 -11.81
C THR A 438 39.66 -34.36 -12.53
N GLU A 439 40.72 -34.23 -13.33
CA GLU A 439 41.33 -35.40 -14.00
C GLU A 439 41.75 -36.50 -13.00
N ASP A 440 42.16 -36.11 -11.79
CA ASP A 440 42.57 -37.01 -10.70
C ASP A 440 41.41 -37.47 -9.80
N THR A 441 40.25 -36.83 -9.88
CA THR A 441 39.05 -37.18 -9.09
C THR A 441 37.81 -37.12 -9.98
N PRO A 442 37.47 -38.21 -10.68
CA PRO A 442 36.27 -38.28 -11.52
C PRO A 442 34.99 -38.05 -10.70
N ALA A 443 33.95 -37.53 -11.34
CA ALA A 443 32.67 -37.18 -10.71
C ALA A 443 32.08 -38.28 -9.81
N GLY A 444 32.24 -39.56 -10.19
CA GLY A 444 31.79 -40.70 -9.38
C GLY A 444 32.49 -40.84 -8.01
N GLN A 445 33.79 -40.53 -7.93
CA GLN A 445 34.53 -40.50 -6.66
C GLN A 445 34.25 -39.22 -5.86
N ALA A 446 34.08 -38.08 -6.53
CA ALA A 446 33.68 -36.82 -5.88
C ALA A 446 32.29 -36.94 -5.23
N LEU A 447 31.34 -37.62 -5.89
CA LEU A 447 30.00 -37.94 -5.39
C LEU A 447 30.01 -38.69 -4.06
N ASP A 448 30.88 -39.70 -3.92
CA ASP A 448 31.01 -40.48 -2.69
C ASP A 448 31.66 -39.67 -1.57
N ALA A 449 32.66 -38.83 -1.89
CA ALA A 449 33.38 -38.00 -0.92
C ALA A 449 32.54 -36.82 -0.40
N LEU A 450 31.71 -36.20 -1.24
CA LEU A 450 30.92 -35.01 -0.89
C LEU A 450 29.58 -35.31 -0.22
N ARG A 451 29.06 -36.54 -0.35
CA ARG A 451 27.78 -36.96 0.24
C ARG A 451 27.62 -36.61 1.73
N PRO A 452 28.61 -36.85 2.62
CA PRO A 452 28.49 -36.43 4.01
C PRO A 452 28.70 -34.92 4.25
N ALA A 453 29.39 -34.22 3.33
CA ALA A 453 29.74 -32.81 3.49
C ALA A 453 28.64 -31.86 2.99
N LEU A 454 27.87 -32.24 1.97
CA LEU A 454 26.87 -31.39 1.35
C LEU A 454 25.81 -30.85 2.34
N PRO A 455 25.16 -31.67 3.20
CA PRO A 455 24.21 -31.15 4.18
C PRO A 455 24.84 -30.11 5.13
N LEU A 456 26.11 -30.28 5.50
CA LEU A 456 26.85 -29.33 6.35
C LEU A 456 27.11 -28.02 5.60
N LEU A 457 27.55 -28.09 4.34
CA LEU A 457 27.80 -26.92 3.50
C LEU A 457 26.51 -26.17 3.15
N THR A 458 25.42 -26.87 2.85
CA THR A 458 24.10 -26.27 2.62
C THR A 458 23.61 -25.55 3.87
N SER A 459 23.71 -26.20 5.03
CA SER A 459 23.35 -25.60 6.32
C SER A 459 24.20 -24.35 6.61
N TRP A 460 25.52 -24.46 6.46
CA TRP A 460 26.45 -23.34 6.65
C TRP A 460 26.15 -22.17 5.70
N ARG A 461 25.89 -22.44 4.41
CA ARG A 461 25.63 -21.40 3.41
C ARG A 461 24.28 -20.70 3.66
N ARG A 462 23.24 -21.46 4.02
CA ARG A 462 21.94 -20.88 4.43
C ARG A 462 22.09 -20.02 5.68
N GLN A 463 22.88 -20.48 6.66
CA GLN A 463 23.19 -19.70 7.86
C GLN A 463 23.94 -18.41 7.53
N ARG A 464 24.93 -18.45 6.61
CA ARG A 464 25.68 -17.27 6.15
C ARG A 464 24.80 -16.25 5.43
N ARG A 465 23.90 -16.67 4.53
CA ARG A 465 22.95 -15.75 3.89
C ARG A 465 22.01 -15.11 4.91
N ARG A 466 21.41 -15.93 5.78
CA ARG A 466 20.55 -15.42 6.86
C ARG A 466 21.29 -14.40 7.73
N GLN A 467 22.56 -14.64 8.06
CA GLN A 467 23.36 -13.68 8.81
C GLN A 467 23.53 -12.36 8.04
N SER A 468 23.80 -12.43 6.74
CA SER A 468 23.91 -11.25 5.88
C SER A 468 22.61 -10.45 5.82
N ASP A 469 21.46 -11.13 5.72
CA ASP A 469 20.14 -10.49 5.72
C ASP A 469 19.89 -9.79 7.06
N ILE A 470 20.09 -10.50 8.17
CA ILE A 470 19.96 -9.94 9.52
C ILE A 470 20.87 -8.74 9.73
N ASP A 471 22.15 -8.83 9.33
CA ASP A 471 23.10 -7.72 9.44
C ASP A 471 22.65 -6.49 8.65
N SER A 472 21.96 -6.69 7.52
CA SER A 472 21.37 -5.60 6.74
C SER A 472 20.11 -4.99 7.38
N TRP A 473 19.48 -5.69 8.31
CA TRP A 473 18.26 -5.22 8.99
C TRP A 473 18.52 -4.51 10.31
N ARG A 474 19.77 -4.49 10.79
CA ARG A 474 20.13 -3.99 12.12
C ARG A 474 20.51 -2.52 12.09
N TYR A 475 19.77 -1.72 12.87
CA TYR A 475 19.97 -0.29 13.01
C TYR A 475 19.99 0.14 14.48
N GLN A 476 20.66 1.25 14.75
CA GLN A 476 20.70 1.90 16.05
C GLN A 476 20.65 3.42 15.91
N ASP A 477 20.07 4.04 16.93
CA ASP A 477 20.14 5.48 17.15
C ASP A 477 21.54 5.91 17.55
N THR A 478 22.05 6.92 16.86
CA THR A 478 23.30 7.60 17.21
C THR A 478 23.07 9.09 17.29
N TRP A 479 23.92 9.77 18.05
CA TRP A 479 23.82 11.19 18.31
C TRP A 479 25.05 11.88 17.74
N LYS A 480 24.83 12.67 16.69
CA LYS A 480 25.90 13.33 15.94
C LYS A 480 26.04 14.78 16.41
N PRO A 481 27.25 15.25 16.75
CA PRO A 481 27.49 16.65 17.04
C PRO A 481 27.07 17.54 15.88
N LEU A 482 26.23 18.53 16.16
CA LEU A 482 25.79 19.52 15.19
C LEU A 482 26.77 20.69 15.19
N THR A 483 27.27 21.04 14.00
CA THR A 483 28.24 22.13 13.80
C THR A 483 27.63 23.20 12.93
N GLY A 484 27.83 24.48 13.28
CA GLY A 484 27.33 25.61 12.48
C GLY A 484 25.97 26.17 12.95
N ILE A 485 25.29 25.48 13.86
CA ILE A 485 24.12 26.01 14.57
C ILE A 485 24.61 26.99 15.64
N ALA A 486 24.30 28.27 15.45
CA ALA A 486 24.64 29.33 16.38
C ALA A 486 23.35 29.99 16.89
N ASN A 487 23.39 30.47 18.14
CA ASN A 487 22.30 31.26 18.69
C ASN A 487 22.21 32.59 17.92
N ARG A 488 21.09 32.81 17.22
CA ARG A 488 20.82 34.02 16.42
C ARG A 488 19.88 35.01 17.14
N GLY A 489 19.55 34.75 18.41
CA GLY A 489 18.45 35.40 19.11
C GLY A 489 17.10 34.79 18.73
N MET A 490 16.08 35.09 19.53
CA MET A 490 14.72 34.59 19.37
C MET A 490 13.82 35.80 19.18
N ALA A 491 13.19 35.95 18.01
CA ALA A 491 12.37 37.11 17.69
C ALA A 491 10.89 36.73 17.64
N GLY A 492 10.02 37.74 17.77
CA GLY A 492 8.56 37.60 17.72
C GLY A 492 7.96 37.02 18.99
N THR A 493 6.66 36.73 18.94
CA THR A 493 5.89 36.25 20.09
C THR A 493 5.97 34.73 20.20
N TRP A 494 6.33 34.22 21.38
CA TRP A 494 6.46 32.79 21.65
C TRP A 494 5.56 32.37 22.82
N LEU A 495 4.69 31.41 22.56
CA LEU A 495 3.87 30.80 23.61
C LEU A 495 4.71 29.75 24.34
N VAL A 496 4.86 29.87 25.66
CA VAL A 496 5.57 28.89 26.48
C VAL A 496 4.56 28.20 27.38
N VAL A 497 4.22 26.95 27.06
CA VAL A 497 3.20 26.17 27.76
C VAL A 497 3.84 25.40 28.91
N LEU A 498 3.40 25.71 30.14
CA LEU A 498 4.02 25.28 31.38
C LEU A 498 3.04 24.43 32.19
N PRO A 499 3.44 23.24 32.70
CA PRO A 499 2.58 22.48 33.59
C PRO A 499 2.45 23.22 34.93
N THR A 500 1.22 23.36 35.43
CA THR A 500 0.95 23.89 36.78
C THR A 500 0.73 22.74 37.74
N GLY A 501 1.68 22.54 38.65
CA GLY A 501 1.60 21.53 39.70
C GLY A 501 2.52 21.88 40.87
N ASP A 502 2.52 21.03 41.89
CA ASP A 502 3.36 21.22 43.08
C ASP A 502 4.86 21.01 42.80
N ILE A 503 5.20 20.36 41.68
CA ILE A 503 6.58 20.11 41.24
C ILE A 503 6.90 21.11 40.11
N ILE A 504 7.74 22.09 40.41
CA ILE A 504 8.30 23.02 39.43
C ILE A 504 9.69 22.52 39.05
N GLU A 505 9.84 22.09 37.79
CA GLU A 505 11.15 21.74 37.25
C GLU A 505 12.00 23.01 37.04
N PRO A 506 13.28 23.04 37.46
CA PRO A 506 14.13 24.23 37.32
C PRO A 506 14.24 24.75 35.88
N TRP A 507 14.06 23.87 34.89
CA TRP A 507 14.04 24.24 33.48
C TRP A 507 12.84 25.09 33.07
N GLN A 508 11.73 25.08 33.81
CA GLN A 508 10.54 25.87 33.46
C GLN A 508 10.84 27.38 33.49
N ASP A 509 11.38 27.86 34.61
CA ASP A 509 11.78 29.27 34.77
C ASP A 509 12.96 29.62 33.87
N ALA A 510 13.97 28.73 33.80
CA ALA A 510 15.17 28.95 33.00
C ALA A 510 14.87 29.10 31.50
N CYS A 511 13.91 28.35 30.96
CA CYS A 511 13.46 28.50 29.57
C CYS A 511 12.83 29.88 29.34
N VAL A 512 11.90 30.30 30.19
CA VAL A 512 11.23 31.61 30.08
C VAL A 512 12.25 32.75 30.13
N GLU A 513 13.18 32.71 31.09
CA GLU A 513 14.25 33.70 31.24
C GLU A 513 15.18 33.71 30.03
N ALA A 514 15.60 32.54 29.54
CA ALA A 514 16.50 32.42 28.40
C ALA A 514 15.88 32.94 27.10
N PHE A 515 14.60 32.66 26.85
CA PHE A 515 13.89 33.12 25.65
C PHE A 515 13.70 34.64 25.66
N ALA A 516 13.30 35.20 26.81
CA ALA A 516 13.19 36.64 26.98
C ALA A 516 14.56 37.33 26.84
N ALA A 517 15.62 36.78 27.42
CA ALA A 517 16.98 37.29 27.27
C ALA A 517 17.51 37.19 25.82
N ALA A 518 17.02 36.23 25.04
CA ALA A 518 17.32 36.08 23.61
C ALA A 518 16.51 37.04 22.71
N GLY A 519 15.55 37.79 23.25
CA GLY A 519 14.79 38.82 22.55
C GLY A 519 13.34 38.46 22.21
N ALA A 520 12.82 37.32 22.68
CA ALA A 520 11.45 36.90 22.39
C ALA A 520 10.44 37.66 23.26
N ASP A 521 9.27 37.93 22.70
CA ASP A 521 8.10 38.32 23.49
C ASP A 521 7.44 37.04 24.02
N VAL A 522 7.80 36.66 25.25
CA VAL A 522 7.39 35.39 25.85
C VAL A 522 6.02 35.55 26.51
N VAL A 523 5.07 34.72 26.08
CA VAL A 523 3.73 34.61 26.68
C VAL A 523 3.61 33.27 27.40
N PRO A 524 3.76 33.22 28.73
CA PRO A 524 3.57 32.00 29.50
C PRO A 524 2.10 31.56 29.49
N VAL A 525 1.87 30.28 29.21
CA VAL A 525 0.53 29.65 29.23
C VAL A 525 0.54 28.54 30.28
N PRO A 526 0.14 28.84 31.53
CA PRO A 526 0.05 27.85 32.59
C PRO A 526 -1.09 26.84 32.33
N VAL A 527 -0.82 25.55 32.46
CA VAL A 527 -1.76 24.45 32.17
C VAL A 527 -1.79 23.44 33.31
N SER A 528 -2.96 23.21 33.90
CA SER A 528 -3.15 22.07 34.82
C SER A 528 -3.34 20.79 34.03
N THR A 529 -2.33 19.93 34.04
CA THR A 529 -2.28 18.64 33.33
C THR A 529 -3.29 17.61 33.85
N THR A 530 -3.86 17.82 35.04
CA THR A 530 -4.88 16.94 35.62
C THR A 530 -6.26 17.12 35.00
N ASP A 531 -6.53 18.32 34.47
CA ASP A 531 -7.84 18.76 34.01
C ASP A 531 -7.77 19.30 32.56
N ALA A 532 -6.60 19.21 31.92
CA ALA A 532 -6.35 19.71 30.59
C ALA A 532 -7.06 18.85 29.54
N ASP A 533 -8.07 19.43 28.90
CA ASP A 533 -8.68 18.90 27.70
C ASP A 533 -8.50 19.86 26.51
N ARG A 534 -8.85 19.37 25.32
CA ARG A 534 -8.74 20.09 24.05
C ARG A 534 -9.50 21.43 24.08
N ASP A 535 -10.67 21.48 24.71
CA ASP A 535 -11.51 22.68 24.77
C ASP A 535 -10.94 23.74 25.72
N LEU A 536 -10.45 23.32 26.90
CA LEU A 536 -9.81 24.19 27.87
C LEU A 536 -8.53 24.78 27.31
N LEU A 537 -7.67 23.96 26.70
CA LEU A 537 -6.45 24.42 26.05
C LEU A 537 -6.77 25.39 24.91
N GLY A 538 -7.79 25.12 24.11
CA GLY A 538 -8.26 26.07 23.09
C GLY A 538 -8.72 27.41 23.68
N LYS A 539 -9.32 27.44 24.88
CA LYS A 539 -9.67 28.70 25.56
C LYS A 539 -8.42 29.43 26.05
N LEU A 540 -7.51 28.73 26.73
CA LEU A 540 -6.25 29.30 27.23
C LEU A 540 -5.40 29.90 26.09
N LEU A 541 -5.33 29.21 24.95
CA LEU A 541 -4.63 29.72 23.76
C LEU A 541 -5.28 31.00 23.24
N ARG A 542 -6.62 31.07 23.12
CA ARG A 542 -7.31 32.30 22.68
C ARG A 542 -7.13 33.45 23.66
N GLU A 543 -7.12 33.18 24.97
CA GLU A 543 -6.85 34.18 26.00
C GLU A 543 -5.41 34.71 25.92
N ALA A 544 -4.43 33.82 25.73
CA ALA A 544 -3.03 34.20 25.54
C ALA A 544 -2.83 35.08 24.30
N LEU A 545 -3.49 34.72 23.19
CA LEU A 545 -3.47 35.51 21.94
C LEU A 545 -4.11 36.90 22.12
N ALA A 546 -5.21 36.99 22.87
CA ALA A 546 -5.88 38.26 23.14
C ALA A 546 -5.09 39.17 24.10
N ALA A 547 -4.36 38.60 25.05
CA ALA A 547 -3.53 39.35 25.99
C ALA A 547 -2.27 39.95 25.34
N GLY A 548 -1.81 39.41 24.21
CA GLY A 548 -0.66 39.91 23.44
C GLY A 548 -0.98 41.02 22.44
N GLY A 549 -2.25 41.26 22.11
CA GLY A 549 -2.68 42.33 21.20
C GLY A 549 -2.93 43.64 21.92
N GLY A 550 -2.30 44.74 21.49
CA GLY A 550 -2.64 46.08 21.98
C GLY A 550 -4.09 46.46 21.65
N GLU A 551 -4.71 47.34 22.45
CA GLU A 551 -6.08 47.82 22.22
C GLU A 551 -6.21 48.48 20.82
N GLY A 552 -6.67 47.72 19.83
CA GLY A 552 -7.11 48.24 18.52
C GLY A 552 -6.38 47.75 17.27
N ASP A 553 -5.35 46.90 17.36
CA ASP A 553 -4.63 46.35 16.19
C ASP A 553 -4.81 44.82 16.06
N GLU A 554 -4.56 44.30 14.84
CA GLU A 554 -4.65 42.87 14.48
C GLU A 554 -3.91 41.96 15.49
N PRO A 555 -4.42 40.73 15.76
CA PRO A 555 -3.80 39.82 16.72
C PRO A 555 -2.32 39.55 16.38
N ALA A 556 -1.45 39.62 17.37
CA ALA A 556 -0.01 39.41 17.20
C ALA A 556 0.27 38.01 16.61
N GLU A 557 1.06 37.98 15.52
CA GLU A 557 1.46 36.74 14.86
C GLU A 557 2.41 35.93 15.75
N VAL A 558 1.98 34.74 16.19
CA VAL A 558 2.81 33.85 17.03
C VAL A 558 3.88 33.19 16.17
N THR A 559 5.13 33.35 16.58
CA THR A 559 6.30 32.81 15.87
C THR A 559 6.55 31.34 16.19
N GLY A 560 6.23 30.90 17.41
CA GLY A 560 6.41 29.50 17.81
C GLY A 560 5.78 29.17 19.15
N VAL A 561 5.59 27.88 19.39
CA VAL A 561 5.06 27.34 20.66
C VAL A 561 6.11 26.41 21.27
N VAL A 562 6.46 26.60 22.54
CA VAL A 562 7.32 25.69 23.30
C VAL A 562 6.50 25.01 24.38
N SER A 563 6.38 23.69 24.33
CA SER A 563 5.70 22.89 25.34
C SER A 563 6.71 22.30 26.31
N LEU A 564 6.54 22.61 27.59
CA LEU A 564 7.26 21.99 28.71
C LEU A 564 6.38 20.97 29.46
N LEU A 565 5.22 20.61 28.90
CA LEU A 565 4.23 19.72 29.55
C LEU A 565 4.78 18.32 29.82
N ALA A 566 5.79 17.87 29.07
CA ALA A 566 6.43 16.57 29.28
C ALA A 566 7.06 16.42 30.67
N PHE A 567 7.41 17.52 31.34
CA PHE A 567 7.97 17.48 32.69
C PHE A 567 6.99 16.99 33.75
N ASP A 568 5.68 17.01 33.48
CA ASP A 568 4.72 16.38 34.38
C ASP A 568 4.48 14.91 34.01
N GLU A 569 5.08 14.02 34.80
CA GLU A 569 4.96 12.58 34.66
C GLU A 569 3.88 11.98 35.58
N LEU A 570 3.14 12.80 36.34
CA LEU A 570 2.07 12.31 37.20
C LEU A 570 0.97 11.66 36.37
N ILE A 571 0.39 10.58 36.88
CA ILE A 571 -0.70 9.87 36.22
C ILE A 571 -1.98 10.72 36.24
N HIS A 572 -2.69 10.74 35.12
CA HIS A 572 -3.94 11.46 34.95
C HIS A 572 -5.03 10.90 35.90
N PRO A 573 -5.75 11.75 36.67
CA PRO A 573 -6.68 11.28 37.72
C PRO A 573 -7.82 10.40 37.23
N LEU A 574 -8.29 10.62 36.01
CA LEU A 574 -9.40 9.86 35.40
C LEU A 574 -8.94 8.75 34.44
N HIS A 575 -7.64 8.68 34.14
CA HIS A 575 -7.07 7.77 33.16
C HIS A 575 -5.79 7.15 33.73
N PRO A 576 -5.89 6.13 34.61
CA PRO A 576 -4.78 5.60 35.40
C PRO A 576 -3.58 5.05 34.61
N SER A 577 -3.71 4.82 33.30
CA SER A 577 -2.59 4.35 32.45
C SER A 577 -1.90 5.47 31.66
N VAL A 578 -2.32 6.74 31.84
CA VAL A 578 -1.87 7.87 31.00
C VAL A 578 -1.18 8.94 31.85
N PRO A 579 0.09 9.27 31.58
CA PRO A 579 0.74 10.43 32.18
C PRO A 579 0.03 11.74 31.76
N GLY A 580 -0.27 12.61 32.73
CA GLY A 580 -1.00 13.87 32.55
C GLY A 580 -0.28 14.82 31.58
N GLY A 581 1.04 14.99 31.73
CA GLY A 581 1.83 15.80 30.80
C GLY A 581 1.83 15.27 29.36
N PHE A 582 1.79 13.95 29.17
CA PHE A 582 1.64 13.35 27.84
C PHE A 582 0.26 13.59 27.25
N ALA A 583 -0.81 13.36 28.03
CA ALA A 583 -2.19 13.65 27.61
C ALA A 583 -2.37 15.13 27.23
N ALA A 584 -1.88 16.03 28.07
CA ALA A 584 -1.92 17.47 27.83
C ALA A 584 -1.10 17.88 26.59
N THR A 585 0.01 17.20 26.29
CA THR A 585 0.79 17.44 25.07
C THR A 585 -0.01 17.08 23.81
N VAL A 586 -0.71 15.94 23.82
CA VAL A 586 -1.59 15.54 22.71
C VAL A 586 -2.73 16.55 22.55
N ALA A 587 -3.42 16.89 23.64
CA ALA A 587 -4.53 17.83 23.64
C ALA A 587 -4.09 19.25 23.21
N LEU A 588 -2.89 19.70 23.60
CA LEU A 588 -2.32 20.98 23.16
C LEU A 588 -2.13 20.99 21.65
N PHE A 589 -1.55 19.94 21.09
CA PHE A 589 -1.32 19.87 19.65
C PHE A 589 -2.62 19.88 18.84
N GLN A 590 -3.65 19.20 19.34
CA GLN A 590 -5.00 19.24 18.76
C GLN A 590 -5.62 20.64 18.86
N ALA A 591 -5.55 21.26 20.04
CA ALA A 591 -6.10 22.59 20.31
C ALA A 591 -5.45 23.69 19.47
N LEU A 592 -4.14 23.61 19.22
CA LEU A 592 -3.44 24.50 18.28
C LEU A 592 -4.06 24.45 16.87
N GLY A 593 -4.43 23.25 16.42
CA GLY A 593 -5.16 23.06 15.17
C GLY A 593 -6.56 23.70 15.18
N ASP A 594 -7.31 23.54 16.26
CA ASP A 594 -8.69 24.06 16.37
C ASP A 594 -8.77 25.59 16.40
N VAL A 595 -7.77 26.25 16.97
CA VAL A 595 -7.70 27.71 17.01
C VAL A 595 -7.07 28.29 15.73
N GLY A 596 -6.65 27.44 14.79
CA GLY A 596 -6.05 27.86 13.52
C GLY A 596 -4.61 28.38 13.66
N LEU A 597 -3.90 28.03 14.74
CA LEU A 597 -2.51 28.46 14.93
C LEU A 597 -1.56 27.58 14.11
N SER A 598 -0.90 28.16 13.12
CA SER A 598 0.08 27.48 12.27
C SER A 598 1.50 27.48 12.84
N ALA A 599 1.74 28.22 13.94
CA ALA A 599 3.05 28.34 14.55
C ALA A 599 3.65 26.96 14.96
N PRO A 600 4.93 26.69 14.66
CA PRO A 600 5.54 25.40 14.94
C PRO A 600 5.67 25.16 16.45
N MET A 601 5.20 23.99 16.89
CA MET A 601 5.33 23.51 18.26
C MET A 601 6.63 22.72 18.45
N TRP A 602 7.41 23.11 19.45
CA TRP A 602 8.55 22.38 19.97
C TRP A 602 8.20 21.74 21.31
N SER A 603 8.44 20.43 21.45
CA SER A 603 8.29 19.73 22.72
C SER A 603 9.63 19.52 23.39
N VAL A 604 9.74 19.96 24.64
CA VAL A 604 10.95 19.88 25.44
C VAL A 604 10.80 18.78 26.49
N THR A 605 11.86 18.00 26.66
CA THR A 605 11.98 16.88 27.61
C THR A 605 13.31 16.99 28.36
N SER A 606 13.49 16.21 29.42
CA SER A 606 14.79 16.05 30.08
C SER A 606 15.03 14.59 30.49
N GLY A 607 16.15 14.03 30.01
CA GLY A 607 16.52 12.64 30.30
C GLY A 607 15.62 11.61 29.62
N ALA A 608 14.88 12.00 28.58
CA ALA A 608 14.04 11.12 27.76
C ALA A 608 14.86 10.29 26.76
N VAL A 609 16.08 10.73 26.45
CA VAL A 609 17.01 10.05 25.55
C VAL A 609 18.40 9.96 26.18
N SER A 610 19.16 8.94 25.78
CA SER A 610 20.58 8.81 26.10
C SER A 610 21.42 9.09 24.86
N VAL A 611 22.38 10.01 24.97
CA VAL A 611 23.30 10.32 23.85
C VAL A 611 24.57 9.47 23.83
N GLY A 612 24.71 8.53 24.77
CA GLY A 612 25.86 7.64 24.86
C GLY A 612 26.04 7.07 26.26
N ARG A 613 27.06 6.21 26.45
CA ARG A 613 27.24 5.42 27.68
C ARG A 613 27.40 6.24 28.98
N ALA A 614 27.86 7.48 28.88
CA ALA A 614 28.04 8.37 30.04
C ALA A 614 26.78 9.19 30.38
N ASP A 615 25.76 9.15 29.52
CA ASP A 615 24.50 9.87 29.66
C ASP A 615 23.39 8.86 29.98
N LEU A 616 22.95 8.83 31.23
CA LEU A 616 21.95 7.86 31.67
C LEU A 616 20.54 8.34 31.30
N LEU A 617 19.72 7.42 30.78
CA LEU A 617 18.30 7.67 30.55
C LEU A 617 17.56 7.64 31.90
N ARG A 618 16.82 8.71 32.19
CA ARG A 618 16.19 8.92 33.49
C ARG A 618 14.67 8.82 33.45
N SER A 619 14.06 9.29 32.36
CA SER A 619 12.62 9.32 32.21
C SER A 619 12.17 8.53 30.97
N PRO A 620 11.84 7.24 31.12
CA PRO A 620 11.15 6.50 30.08
C PRO A 620 9.80 7.14 29.73
N THR A 621 9.10 7.75 30.70
CA THR A 621 7.80 8.41 30.52
C THR A 621 7.88 9.52 29.48
N GLN A 622 8.88 10.40 29.56
CA GLN A 622 9.05 11.50 28.63
C GLN A 622 9.41 11.05 27.21
N ALA A 623 9.95 9.83 27.04
CA ALA A 623 10.18 9.25 25.71
C ALA A 623 8.88 9.01 24.93
N MET A 624 7.72 8.96 25.58
CA MET A 624 6.41 8.91 24.90
C MET A 624 6.19 10.14 24.02
N VAL A 625 6.59 11.32 24.49
CA VAL A 625 6.51 12.59 23.73
C VAL A 625 7.39 12.53 22.49
N TRP A 626 8.52 11.83 22.54
CA TRP A 626 9.37 11.60 21.37
C TRP A 626 8.69 10.70 20.34
N GLY A 627 8.04 9.62 20.78
CA GLY A 627 7.25 8.75 19.90
C GLY A 627 6.10 9.51 19.24
N PHE A 628 5.36 10.30 20.00
CA PHE A 628 4.27 11.16 19.49
C PHE A 628 4.78 12.22 18.52
N GLY A 629 5.84 12.94 18.89
CA GLY A 629 6.36 14.06 18.11
C GLY A 629 6.87 13.64 16.73
N ARG A 630 7.42 12.43 16.61
CA ARG A 630 7.78 11.88 15.29
C ARG A 630 6.56 11.57 14.41
N VAL A 631 5.44 11.16 14.99
CA VAL A 631 4.18 10.98 14.24
C VAL A 631 3.58 12.35 13.88
N ALA A 632 3.59 13.32 14.81
CA ALA A 632 3.14 14.69 14.57
C ALA A 632 3.93 15.36 13.43
N ALA A 633 5.24 15.12 13.37
CA ALA A 633 6.11 15.55 12.30
C ALA A 633 5.69 15.03 10.92
N LEU A 634 5.14 13.82 10.82
CA LEU A 634 4.66 13.22 9.57
C LEU A 634 3.24 13.69 9.21
N GLU A 635 2.34 13.71 10.19
CA GLU A 635 0.91 14.00 9.96
C GLU A 635 0.59 15.49 9.82
N GLN A 636 1.34 16.37 10.51
CA GLN A 636 1.09 17.82 10.52
C GLN A 636 2.43 18.61 10.51
N PRO A 637 3.28 18.43 9.47
CA PRO A 637 4.64 18.95 9.44
C PRO A 637 4.72 20.47 9.64
N GLN A 638 3.78 21.21 9.07
CA GLN A 638 3.67 22.67 9.19
C GLN A 638 3.48 23.18 10.62
N ARG A 639 2.89 22.39 11.53
CA ARG A 639 2.69 22.78 12.95
C ARG A 639 3.73 22.19 13.89
N TRP A 640 4.68 21.39 13.39
CA TRP A 640 5.63 20.69 14.22
C TRP A 640 7.05 21.21 14.02
N GLY A 641 7.58 21.89 15.04
CA GLY A 641 8.96 22.37 15.07
C GLY A 641 9.95 21.23 15.32
N GLY A 642 9.79 20.52 16.42
CA GLY A 642 10.70 19.42 16.78
C GLY A 642 10.68 19.00 18.24
N LEU A 643 11.65 18.15 18.58
CA LEU A 643 11.88 17.56 19.89
C LEU A 643 13.24 18.00 20.42
N VAL A 644 13.28 18.45 21.68
CA VAL A 644 14.53 18.78 22.37
C VAL A 644 14.59 18.05 23.71
N ASP A 645 15.72 17.39 23.99
CA ASP A 645 16.01 16.81 25.30
C ASP A 645 17.13 17.58 26.02
N LEU A 646 16.88 17.97 27.26
CA LEU A 646 17.74 18.79 28.10
C LEU A 646 18.49 17.94 29.15
N PRO A 647 19.66 18.37 29.61
CA PRO A 647 20.33 17.71 30.73
C PRO A 647 19.54 17.96 32.03
N GLU A 648 19.75 17.13 33.06
CA GLU A 648 19.08 17.30 34.37
C GLU A 648 19.36 18.68 34.98
N ALA A 649 20.62 19.08 35.03
CA ALA A 649 21.01 20.33 35.66
C ALA A 649 20.83 21.48 34.68
N VAL A 650 20.17 22.54 35.14
CA VAL A 650 20.12 23.82 34.44
C VAL A 650 21.53 24.42 34.42
N ASP A 651 21.98 24.81 33.24
CA ASP A 651 23.17 25.62 33.06
C ASP A 651 22.96 26.67 31.95
N ASP A 652 23.50 27.88 32.15
CA ASP A 652 23.30 29.03 31.25
C ASP A 652 23.74 28.74 29.81
N ARG A 653 24.76 27.88 29.65
CA ARG A 653 25.26 27.50 28.33
C ARG A 653 24.23 26.63 27.61
N CYS A 654 23.67 25.63 28.28
CA CYS A 654 22.62 24.78 27.73
C CYS A 654 21.34 25.57 27.47
N ALA A 655 20.99 26.55 28.30
CA ALA A 655 19.88 27.47 28.01
C ALA A 655 20.13 28.27 26.72
N GLY A 656 21.35 28.79 26.51
CA GLY A 656 21.74 29.44 25.26
C GLY A 656 21.78 28.51 24.05
N LEU A 657 22.12 27.24 24.24
CA LEU A 657 22.08 26.20 23.20
C LEU A 657 20.64 25.79 22.87
N LEU A 658 19.73 25.75 23.83
CA LEU A 658 18.31 25.51 23.61
C LEU A 658 17.73 26.57 22.66
N VAL A 659 18.02 27.85 22.90
CA VAL A 659 17.63 28.93 21.96
C VAL A 659 18.18 28.68 20.55
N ALA A 660 19.43 28.24 20.44
CA ALA A 660 20.03 27.91 19.15
C ALA A 660 19.33 26.72 18.47
N ALA A 661 18.90 25.72 19.25
CA ALA A 661 18.17 24.56 18.75
C ALA A 661 16.79 24.95 18.22
N LEU A 662 16.01 25.74 18.98
CA LEU A 662 14.66 26.17 18.61
C LEU A 662 14.64 27.09 17.39
N THR A 663 15.71 27.87 17.18
CA THR A 663 15.83 28.84 16.08
C THR A 663 16.51 28.28 14.83
N ALA A 664 17.02 27.04 14.89
CA ALA A 664 17.56 26.30 13.74
C ALA A 664 16.48 25.50 12.98
N ALA A 665 15.22 25.97 13.03
CA ALA A 665 14.06 25.27 12.49
C ALA A 665 14.25 24.92 11.00
N GLY A 666 13.91 23.68 10.64
CA GLY A 666 14.00 23.15 9.28
C GLY A 666 15.29 22.38 8.95
N GLU A 667 16.37 22.56 9.72
CA GLU A 667 17.62 21.80 9.54
C GLU A 667 17.64 20.49 10.36
N GLU A 668 17.17 20.56 11.60
CA GLU A 668 17.12 19.44 12.57
C GLU A 668 15.83 19.52 13.39
N ASP A 669 15.28 18.36 13.76
CA ASP A 669 13.98 18.27 14.45
C ASP A 669 14.01 17.35 15.67
N GLN A 670 15.14 16.71 15.95
CA GLN A 670 15.34 15.74 17.01
C GLN A 670 16.71 15.97 17.64
N ILE A 671 16.74 16.80 18.67
CA ILE A 671 17.95 17.41 19.21
C ILE A 671 18.11 17.04 20.68
N ALA A 672 19.33 16.70 21.09
CA ALA A 672 19.72 16.64 22.49
C ALA A 672 20.68 17.78 22.79
N VAL A 673 20.34 18.58 23.80
CA VAL A 673 21.20 19.61 24.37
C VAL A 673 21.98 18.98 25.50
N ARG A 674 23.31 19.10 25.46
CA ARG A 674 24.20 18.69 26.55
C ARG A 674 25.28 19.75 26.75
N PRO A 675 26.01 19.75 27.88
CA PRO A 675 27.10 20.70 28.10
C PRO A 675 28.19 20.68 27.01
N GLY A 676 28.31 19.55 26.28
CA GLY A 676 29.22 19.39 25.14
C GLY A 676 28.78 20.11 23.86
N GLY A 677 27.50 20.46 23.71
CA GLY A 677 26.93 21.07 22.50
C GLY A 677 25.58 20.47 22.12
N LEU A 678 25.13 20.80 20.89
CA LEU A 678 23.93 20.24 20.28
C LEU A 678 24.25 18.92 19.57
N LEU A 679 23.39 17.94 19.73
CA LEU A 679 23.49 16.63 19.12
C LEU A 679 22.20 16.32 18.34
N GLY A 680 22.32 15.94 17.08
CA GLY A 680 21.19 15.53 16.25
C GLY A 680 21.08 14.01 16.21
N ARG A 681 19.85 13.49 16.29
CA ARG A 681 19.58 12.06 16.21
C ARG A 681 19.78 11.53 14.78
N ARG A 682 20.38 10.36 14.64
CA ARG A 682 20.63 9.66 13.37
C ARG A 682 20.35 8.17 13.50
N LEU A 683 19.77 7.59 12.45
CA LEU A 683 19.68 6.15 12.30
C LEU A 683 20.93 5.63 11.58
N THR A 684 21.56 4.59 12.11
CA THR A 684 22.80 4.02 11.55
C THR A 684 22.74 2.50 11.50
N ARG A 685 23.38 1.89 10.50
CA ARG A 685 23.51 0.43 10.38
C ARG A 685 24.54 -0.09 11.38
N VAL A 686 24.20 -1.19 12.07
CA VAL A 686 25.06 -1.84 13.09
C VAL A 686 25.13 -3.37 12.85
N PRO A 687 25.77 -3.82 11.75
CA PRO A 687 25.92 -5.24 11.47
C PRO A 687 26.80 -5.92 12.53
N LEU A 688 26.48 -7.16 12.90
CA LEU A 688 27.31 -7.94 13.83
C LEU A 688 28.47 -8.64 13.12
N GLY A 689 28.29 -9.04 11.86
CA GLY A 689 29.30 -9.77 11.09
C GLY A 689 29.72 -11.08 11.77
N ASP A 690 31.03 -11.30 11.87
CA ASP A 690 31.61 -12.47 12.55
C ASP A 690 31.88 -12.25 14.06
N SER A 691 31.38 -11.15 14.64
CA SER A 691 31.55 -10.85 16.06
C SER A 691 30.93 -11.95 16.92
N ARG A 692 31.68 -12.44 17.92
CA ARG A 692 31.19 -13.42 18.88
C ARG A 692 30.75 -12.74 20.17
N PRO A 693 29.67 -13.21 20.82
CA PRO A 693 29.29 -12.69 22.12
C PRO A 693 30.38 -12.97 23.15
N THR A 694 30.69 -11.97 23.97
CA THR A 694 31.69 -12.08 25.04
C THR A 694 31.15 -12.87 26.23
N HIS A 695 29.85 -12.73 26.50
CA HIS A 695 29.11 -13.43 27.54
C HIS A 695 27.79 -13.93 26.91
N PRO A 696 27.81 -15.10 26.25
CA PRO A 696 26.60 -15.69 25.67
C PRO A 696 25.53 -15.86 26.76
N TRP A 697 24.27 -15.73 26.38
CA TRP A 697 23.18 -15.91 27.32
C TRP A 697 23.03 -17.40 27.67
N GLU A 698 22.96 -17.71 28.96
CA GLU A 698 22.77 -19.07 29.48
C GLU A 698 21.33 -19.25 30.01
N PRO A 699 20.43 -19.88 29.23
CA PRO A 699 19.04 -20.06 29.62
C PRO A 699 18.90 -21.03 30.78
N SER A 700 18.11 -20.65 31.78
CA SER A 700 17.83 -21.45 32.98
C SER A 700 16.48 -21.05 33.59
N GLY A 701 16.04 -21.72 34.66
CA GLY A 701 14.89 -21.27 35.45
C GLY A 701 13.54 -21.29 34.72
N THR A 702 12.75 -20.24 34.92
CA THR A 702 11.42 -20.05 34.33
C THR A 702 11.42 -18.79 33.47
N ALA A 703 10.78 -18.86 32.30
CA ALA A 703 10.48 -17.71 31.46
C ALA A 703 9.01 -17.30 31.56
N LEU A 704 8.76 -16.01 31.74
CA LEU A 704 7.42 -15.41 31.71
C LEU A 704 7.23 -14.66 30.39
N VAL A 705 6.21 -15.01 29.61
CA VAL A 705 5.92 -14.38 28.31
C VAL A 705 4.55 -13.71 28.34
N THR A 706 4.50 -12.38 28.43
CA THR A 706 3.22 -11.64 28.33
C THR A 706 2.82 -11.48 26.87
N GLY A 707 1.54 -11.66 26.58
CA GLY A 707 1.09 -11.77 25.18
C GLY A 707 1.54 -13.10 24.56
N GLY A 708 1.89 -14.09 25.39
CA GLY A 708 2.53 -15.34 24.98
C GLY A 708 1.70 -16.23 24.06
N THR A 709 0.39 -16.01 23.99
CA THR A 709 -0.52 -16.68 23.05
C THR A 709 -0.77 -15.89 21.76
N GLY A 710 -0.16 -14.72 21.59
CA GLY A 710 -0.19 -13.95 20.34
C GLY A 710 0.87 -14.42 19.35
N ALA A 711 0.85 -13.91 18.12
CA ALA A 711 1.76 -14.33 17.05
C ALA A 711 3.24 -14.20 17.45
N LEU A 712 3.69 -12.99 17.81
CA LEU A 712 5.07 -12.71 18.23
C LEU A 712 5.44 -13.45 19.52
N GLY A 713 4.56 -13.44 20.53
CA GLY A 713 4.76 -14.15 21.79
C GLY A 713 4.93 -15.67 21.59
N GLY A 714 4.18 -16.27 20.67
CA GLY A 714 4.30 -17.68 20.31
C GLY A 714 5.63 -18.02 19.64
N HIS A 715 6.13 -17.15 18.75
CA HIS A 715 7.48 -17.32 18.17
C HIS A 715 8.57 -17.19 19.24
N ALA A 716 8.47 -16.21 20.14
CA ALA A 716 9.38 -16.03 21.26
C ALA A 716 9.36 -17.25 22.20
N ALA A 717 8.20 -17.80 22.52
CA ALA A 717 8.08 -18.99 23.36
C ALA A 717 8.76 -20.21 22.72
N ARG A 718 8.56 -20.45 21.41
CA ARG A 718 9.24 -21.56 20.70
C ARG A 718 10.75 -21.36 20.64
N TRP A 719 11.21 -20.12 20.52
CA TRP A 719 12.62 -19.77 20.61
C TRP A 719 13.21 -20.06 22.00
N LEU A 720 12.53 -19.67 23.08
CA LEU A 720 12.94 -19.97 24.46
C LEU A 720 13.07 -21.48 24.69
N ALA A 721 12.09 -22.26 24.24
CA ALA A 721 12.13 -23.73 24.36
C ALA A 721 13.32 -24.33 23.59
N ARG A 722 13.56 -23.90 22.35
CA ARG A 722 14.73 -24.33 21.55
C ARG A 722 16.06 -23.91 22.16
N SER A 723 16.09 -22.79 22.88
CA SER A 723 17.27 -22.31 23.59
C SER A 723 17.55 -23.11 24.86
N GLY A 724 16.59 -23.92 25.34
CA GLY A 724 16.76 -24.81 26.49
C GLY A 724 16.14 -24.29 27.78
N VAL A 725 15.23 -23.31 27.71
CA VAL A 725 14.47 -22.86 28.89
C VAL A 725 13.51 -23.99 29.34
N PRO A 726 13.62 -24.48 30.59
CA PRO A 726 12.89 -25.68 31.00
C PRO A 726 11.43 -25.41 31.37
N ASN A 727 11.07 -24.20 31.80
CA ASN A 727 9.72 -23.83 32.19
C ASN A 727 9.30 -22.51 31.53
N ILE A 728 8.13 -22.50 30.88
CA ILE A 728 7.61 -21.33 30.16
C ILE A 728 6.17 -21.06 30.62
N ILE A 729 5.94 -19.88 31.19
CA ILE A 729 4.63 -19.40 31.59
C ILE A 729 4.16 -18.39 30.54
N LEU A 730 3.10 -18.74 29.81
CA LEU A 730 2.47 -17.88 28.81
C LEU A 730 1.30 -17.13 29.46
N VAL A 731 1.37 -15.81 29.46
CA VAL A 731 0.36 -14.96 30.10
C VAL A 731 -0.52 -14.30 29.04
N SER A 732 -1.83 -14.46 29.18
CA SER A 732 -2.81 -13.69 28.42
C SER A 732 -4.14 -13.58 29.17
N ARG A 733 -4.93 -12.53 28.92
CA ARG A 733 -6.26 -12.36 29.53
C ARG A 733 -7.21 -13.53 29.29
N ARG A 734 -7.07 -14.22 28.15
CA ARG A 734 -7.90 -15.38 27.76
C ARG A 734 -7.37 -16.72 28.27
N GLY A 735 -6.12 -16.77 28.74
CA GLY A 735 -5.45 -18.01 29.15
C GLY A 735 -5.58 -19.13 28.09
N MET A 736 -5.90 -20.34 28.54
CA MET A 736 -6.12 -21.51 27.66
C MET A 736 -7.30 -21.39 26.69
N ALA A 737 -8.17 -20.38 26.84
CA ALA A 737 -9.24 -20.09 25.88
C ALA A 737 -8.76 -19.24 24.68
N ALA A 738 -7.51 -18.78 24.66
CA ALA A 738 -6.95 -18.08 23.52
C ALA A 738 -6.83 -19.03 22.30
N PRO A 739 -7.16 -18.56 21.08
CA PRO A 739 -6.97 -19.34 19.85
C PRO A 739 -5.52 -19.84 19.72
N GLY A 740 -5.33 -21.10 19.35
CA GLY A 740 -4.00 -21.71 19.17
C GLY A 740 -3.23 -22.02 20.46
N ALA A 741 -3.71 -21.65 21.65
CA ALA A 741 -2.97 -21.86 22.91
C ALA A 741 -2.65 -23.33 23.21
N ARG A 742 -3.58 -24.26 22.94
CA ARG A 742 -3.34 -25.71 23.11
C ARG A 742 -2.23 -26.21 22.19
N GLN A 743 -2.30 -25.85 20.91
CA GLN A 743 -1.27 -26.24 19.93
C GLN A 743 0.09 -25.68 20.32
N LEU A 744 0.16 -24.44 20.81
CA LEU A 744 1.40 -23.86 21.29
C LEU A 744 1.98 -24.62 22.49
N VAL A 745 1.18 -25.02 23.47
CA VAL A 745 1.65 -25.85 24.60
C VAL A 745 2.18 -27.20 24.12
N ASP A 746 1.50 -27.85 23.17
CA ASP A 746 1.95 -29.11 22.58
C ASP A 746 3.29 -28.93 21.84
N ASP A 747 3.43 -27.85 21.06
CA ASP A 747 4.68 -27.52 20.36
C ASP A 747 5.85 -27.30 21.34
N LEU A 748 5.62 -26.56 22.43
CA LEU A 748 6.65 -26.29 23.45
C LEU A 748 7.05 -27.56 24.22
N THR A 749 6.07 -28.42 24.49
CA THR A 749 6.30 -29.72 25.12
C THR A 749 7.13 -30.64 24.21
N ALA A 750 6.84 -30.65 22.91
CA ALA A 750 7.61 -31.40 21.92
C ALA A 750 9.05 -30.89 21.78
N LEU A 751 9.28 -29.60 22.06
CA LEU A 751 10.62 -28.98 22.11
C LEU A 751 11.34 -29.20 23.46
N GLY A 752 10.69 -29.86 24.43
CA GLY A 752 11.31 -30.25 25.71
C GLY A 752 11.09 -29.28 26.87
N ALA A 753 10.27 -28.25 26.71
CA ALA A 753 9.92 -27.30 27.77
C ALA A 753 8.58 -27.66 28.44
N ARG A 754 8.45 -27.44 29.75
CA ARG A 754 7.15 -27.44 30.43
C ARG A 754 6.46 -26.10 30.20
N ALA A 755 5.31 -26.11 29.55
CA ALA A 755 4.55 -24.89 29.27
C ALA A 755 3.24 -24.84 30.06
N GLU A 756 2.96 -23.68 30.65
CA GLU A 756 1.69 -23.37 31.32
C GLU A 756 1.11 -22.09 30.73
N VAL A 757 -0.20 -22.05 30.50
CA VAL A 757 -0.89 -20.81 30.07
C VAL A 757 -1.76 -20.30 31.21
N VAL A 758 -1.44 -19.11 31.69
CA VAL A 758 -2.13 -18.48 32.82
C VAL A 758 -3.03 -17.37 32.32
N ALA A 759 -4.30 -17.42 32.73
CA ALA A 759 -5.24 -16.32 32.54
C ALA A 759 -4.93 -15.22 33.56
N CYS A 760 -4.24 -14.17 33.13
CA CYS A 760 -3.92 -13.01 33.96
C CYS A 760 -3.94 -11.75 33.08
N ASP A 761 -4.52 -10.67 33.59
CA ASP A 761 -4.28 -9.36 33.03
C ASP A 761 -2.96 -8.83 33.59
N ALA A 762 -1.97 -8.61 32.73
CA ALA A 762 -0.65 -8.16 33.17
C ALA A 762 -0.62 -6.64 33.45
N ALA A 763 -1.67 -5.91 33.05
CA ALA A 763 -1.86 -4.51 33.44
C ALA A 763 -2.36 -4.38 34.89
N ASP A 764 -2.94 -5.44 35.46
CA ASP A 764 -3.23 -5.52 36.89
C ASP A 764 -1.94 -5.90 37.65
N ARG A 765 -1.35 -4.92 38.34
CA ARG A 765 -0.08 -5.07 39.06
C ARG A 765 -0.17 -6.14 40.15
N ASP A 766 -1.28 -6.21 40.88
CA ASP A 766 -1.44 -7.15 42.00
C ASP A 766 -1.63 -8.58 41.48
N ALA A 767 -2.38 -8.75 40.38
CA ALA A 767 -2.52 -10.04 39.72
C ALA A 767 -1.17 -10.53 39.16
N LEU A 768 -0.38 -9.65 38.55
CA LEU A 768 0.95 -9.99 38.04
C LEU A 768 1.93 -10.31 39.18
N ALA A 769 1.89 -9.56 40.28
CA ALA A 769 2.69 -9.84 41.48
C ALA A 769 2.35 -11.23 42.05
N ALA A 770 1.06 -11.54 42.22
CA ALA A 770 0.61 -12.85 42.70
C ALA A 770 1.05 -14.00 41.78
N LEU A 771 1.10 -13.77 40.46
CA LEU A 771 1.63 -14.74 39.51
C LEU A 771 3.14 -14.95 39.69
N ILE A 772 3.92 -13.87 39.81
CA ILE A 772 5.38 -13.95 40.00
C ILE A 772 5.72 -14.62 41.34
N ASP A 773 5.02 -14.26 42.42
CA ASP A 773 5.19 -14.85 43.75
C ASP A 773 4.84 -16.34 43.80
N GLY A 774 3.98 -16.81 42.87
CA GLY A 774 3.62 -18.21 42.73
C GLY A 774 4.68 -19.09 42.06
N ILE A 775 5.72 -18.50 41.47
CA ILE A 775 6.78 -19.25 40.76
C ILE A 775 7.66 -20.00 41.78
N PRO A 776 7.85 -21.33 41.63
CA PRO A 776 8.63 -22.12 42.60
C PRO A 776 10.08 -21.65 42.72
N ALA A 777 10.58 -21.56 43.95
CA ALA A 777 11.97 -21.15 44.22
C ALA A 777 13.01 -22.13 43.65
N GLU A 778 12.65 -23.40 43.41
CA GLU A 778 13.51 -24.38 42.75
C GLU A 778 13.70 -24.10 41.24
N HIS A 779 12.79 -23.32 40.65
CA HIS A 779 12.78 -22.92 39.25
C HIS A 779 12.48 -21.41 39.14
N PRO A 780 13.40 -20.55 39.64
CA PRO A 780 13.14 -19.12 39.76
C PRO A 780 12.87 -18.47 38.39
N LEU A 781 12.13 -17.36 38.40
CA LEU A 781 11.98 -16.50 37.23
C LEU A 781 13.33 -15.87 36.88
N THR A 782 13.80 -16.13 35.66
CA THR A 782 15.10 -15.66 35.15
C THR A 782 14.97 -14.96 33.80
N THR A 783 13.87 -15.21 33.08
CA THR A 783 13.63 -14.62 31.76
C THR A 783 12.26 -13.96 31.70
N VAL A 784 12.19 -12.72 31.22
CA VAL A 784 10.94 -12.01 30.94
C VAL A 784 10.90 -11.65 29.46
N VAL A 785 9.79 -11.96 28.81
CA VAL A 785 9.48 -11.52 27.45
C VAL A 785 8.15 -10.78 27.45
N HIS A 786 8.19 -9.50 27.12
CA HIS A 786 7.02 -8.66 26.98
C HIS A 786 6.66 -8.48 25.50
N ALA A 787 5.62 -9.20 25.06
CA ALA A 787 5.10 -9.17 23.69
C ALA A 787 3.59 -8.81 23.62
N SER A 788 3.04 -8.25 24.70
CA SER A 788 1.66 -7.75 24.71
C SER A 788 1.59 -6.44 23.95
N ALA A 789 0.61 -6.33 23.05
CA ALA A 789 0.33 -5.08 22.37
C ALA A 789 -1.13 -5.05 21.89
N VAL A 790 -1.69 -3.85 21.79
CA VAL A 790 -2.99 -3.56 21.18
C VAL A 790 -2.78 -2.41 20.19
N LEU A 791 -3.40 -2.50 19.02
CA LEU A 791 -3.52 -1.39 18.08
C LEU A 791 -4.93 -0.81 18.19
N ASP A 792 -5.02 0.50 18.24
CA ASP A 792 -6.26 1.31 18.27
C ASP A 792 -5.93 2.61 17.53
N ASP A 793 -5.63 2.49 16.24
CA ASP A 793 -5.02 3.53 15.41
C ASP A 793 -5.99 4.67 15.07
N ALA A 794 -5.45 5.88 15.04
CA ALA A 794 -6.18 7.10 14.73
C ALA A 794 -5.19 8.19 14.33
N MET A 795 -5.65 9.13 13.49
CA MET A 795 -4.92 10.37 13.25
C MET A 795 -4.79 11.16 14.54
N ILE A 796 -3.70 11.91 14.70
CA ILE A 796 -3.45 12.72 15.90
C ILE A 796 -4.59 13.70 16.19
N ASN A 797 -5.27 14.24 15.17
CA ASN A 797 -6.37 15.17 15.39
C ASN A 797 -7.65 14.50 15.92
N ASP A 798 -7.77 13.18 15.77
CA ASP A 798 -8.97 12.40 16.12
C ASP A 798 -8.74 11.44 17.29
N ILE A 799 -7.48 11.26 17.70
CA ILE A 799 -7.12 10.34 18.77
C ILE A 799 -7.72 10.79 20.11
N ARG A 800 -8.34 9.84 20.80
CA ARG A 800 -8.97 10.09 22.09
C ARG A 800 -8.14 9.52 23.24
N ILE A 801 -8.28 10.13 24.42
CA ILE A 801 -7.55 9.72 25.61
C ILE A 801 -7.88 8.28 26.05
N ASP A 802 -9.09 7.78 25.80
CA ASP A 802 -9.46 6.38 26.11
C ASP A 802 -8.78 5.37 25.16
N GLN A 803 -8.52 5.77 23.92
CA GLN A 803 -7.71 4.95 22.98
C GLN A 803 -6.23 4.96 23.39
N ILE A 804 -5.71 6.12 23.82
CA ILE A 804 -4.35 6.22 24.37
C ILE A 804 -4.22 5.30 25.59
N GLU A 805 -5.12 5.41 26.56
CA GLU A 805 -5.13 4.60 27.78
C GLU A 805 -5.12 3.10 27.47
N ARG A 806 -5.98 2.65 26.55
CA ARG A 806 -6.06 1.23 26.15
C ARG A 806 -4.73 0.70 25.60
N VAL A 807 -4.02 1.50 24.81
CA VAL A 807 -2.73 1.12 24.20
C VAL A 807 -1.61 1.15 25.23
N LEU A 808 -1.56 2.18 26.09
CA LEU A 808 -0.55 2.28 27.16
C LEU A 808 -0.72 1.16 28.19
N ALA A 809 -1.94 0.88 28.64
CA ALA A 809 -2.22 -0.18 29.60
C ALA A 809 -1.69 -1.55 29.15
N ALA A 810 -1.83 -1.88 27.86
CA ALA A 810 -1.43 -3.17 27.33
C ALA A 810 0.09 -3.35 27.18
N LYS A 811 0.85 -2.23 27.20
CA LYS A 811 2.26 -2.20 26.79
C LYS A 811 3.16 -1.51 27.81
N VAL A 812 2.88 -0.25 28.12
CA VAL A 812 3.63 0.55 29.09
C VAL A 812 3.45 0.03 30.50
N ASP A 813 2.21 -0.06 31.00
CA ASP A 813 1.94 -0.47 32.38
C ASP A 813 2.48 -1.87 32.65
N VAL A 814 2.25 -2.81 31.72
CA VAL A 814 2.78 -4.18 31.82
C VAL A 814 4.31 -4.16 31.92
N ALA A 815 5.00 -3.41 31.07
CA ALA A 815 6.46 -3.34 31.09
C ALA A 815 6.99 -2.68 32.37
N TRP A 816 6.30 -1.65 32.86
CA TRP A 816 6.64 -0.98 34.12
C TRP A 816 6.42 -1.89 35.34
N HIS A 817 5.29 -2.58 35.41
CA HIS A 817 5.02 -3.55 36.47
C HIS A 817 6.05 -4.69 36.45
N LEU A 818 6.36 -5.24 35.27
CA LEU A 818 7.43 -6.23 35.12
C LEU A 818 8.78 -5.66 35.57
N HIS A 819 9.07 -4.40 35.27
CA HIS A 819 10.30 -3.75 35.72
C HIS A 819 10.37 -3.70 37.25
N GLU A 820 9.33 -3.17 37.92
CA GLU A 820 9.28 -3.03 39.38
C GLU A 820 9.31 -4.37 40.10
N LEU A 821 8.47 -5.32 39.67
CA LEU A 821 8.30 -6.62 40.34
C LEU A 821 9.50 -7.54 40.16
N THR A 822 10.46 -7.19 39.30
CA THR A 822 11.66 -7.99 39.04
C THR A 822 12.97 -7.31 39.46
N LEU A 823 12.90 -6.16 40.16
CA LEU A 823 14.11 -5.42 40.59
C LEU A 823 15.04 -6.25 41.47
N ASP A 824 14.47 -7.06 42.37
CA ASP A 824 15.23 -7.88 43.32
C ASP A 824 15.49 -9.32 42.83
N LEU A 825 15.13 -9.62 41.56
CA LEU A 825 15.29 -10.94 40.95
C LEU A 825 16.52 -11.00 40.04
N ASP A 826 17.19 -12.16 40.00
CA ASP A 826 18.33 -12.40 39.11
C ASP A 826 17.88 -12.71 37.68
N ILE A 827 17.39 -11.66 36.99
CA ILE A 827 16.89 -11.76 35.61
C ILE A 827 18.07 -11.78 34.63
N SER A 828 18.28 -12.92 33.97
CA SER A 828 19.31 -13.10 32.95
C SER A 828 18.92 -12.52 31.58
N ALA A 829 17.62 -12.41 31.29
CA ALA A 829 17.11 -11.74 30.09
C ALA A 829 15.77 -11.03 30.34
N PHE A 830 15.69 -9.74 30.00
CA PHE A 830 14.46 -8.94 30.04
C PHE A 830 14.23 -8.34 28.66
N ILE A 831 13.30 -8.91 27.91
CA ILE A 831 13.12 -8.66 26.47
C ILE A 831 11.79 -7.96 26.24
N MET A 832 11.81 -6.86 25.51
CA MET A 832 10.63 -6.08 25.15
C MET A 832 10.49 -6.00 23.64
N PHE A 833 9.30 -6.35 23.15
CA PHE A 833 8.95 -6.25 21.74
C PHE A 833 8.41 -4.85 21.48
N SER A 834 9.27 -3.95 21.02
CA SER A 834 8.93 -2.62 20.54
C SER A 834 8.58 -2.67 19.04
N SER A 835 8.49 -1.51 18.39
CA SER A 835 8.12 -1.39 16.99
C SER A 835 8.93 -0.29 16.30
N PHE A 836 9.23 -0.50 15.03
CA PHE A 836 9.79 0.48 14.11
C PHE A 836 9.06 1.84 14.18
N ALA A 837 7.73 1.82 14.36
CA ALA A 837 6.91 3.03 14.55
C ALA A 837 7.33 3.87 15.76
N GLY A 838 7.83 3.25 16.84
CA GLY A 838 8.37 3.97 17.99
C GLY A 838 9.68 4.68 17.69
N SER A 839 10.52 4.12 16.83
CA SER A 839 11.88 4.61 16.54
C SER A 839 11.93 5.60 15.38
N VAL A 840 11.32 5.28 14.23
CA VAL A 840 11.39 6.10 13.00
C VAL A 840 10.08 6.85 12.74
N ALA A 841 8.96 6.31 13.21
CA ALA A 841 7.57 6.73 12.99
C ALA A 841 6.91 6.29 11.68
N SER A 842 5.58 6.19 11.77
CA SER A 842 4.63 5.95 10.69
C SER A 842 3.41 6.84 10.97
N SER A 843 2.61 7.16 9.95
CA SER A 843 1.33 7.86 10.14
C SER A 843 0.31 6.97 10.86
N SER A 844 -0.74 7.58 11.41
CA SER A 844 -1.90 6.99 12.11
C SER A 844 -1.62 6.19 13.39
N VAL A 845 -0.38 6.17 13.87
CA VAL A 845 0.03 5.43 15.08
C VAL A 845 0.37 6.35 16.26
N GLY A 846 -0.37 7.45 16.40
CA GLY A 846 -0.13 8.52 17.39
C GLY A 846 -0.21 8.12 18.87
N ASN A 847 -0.84 6.98 19.21
CA ASN A 847 -0.82 6.34 20.54
C ASN A 847 0.13 5.14 20.63
N TYR A 848 0.32 4.42 19.52
CA TYR A 848 1.16 3.23 19.46
C TYR A 848 2.65 3.56 19.44
N ALA A 849 3.10 4.52 18.63
CA ALA A 849 4.50 4.96 18.60
C ALA A 849 5.03 5.44 19.97
N PRO A 850 4.30 6.28 20.74
CA PRO A 850 4.66 6.64 22.12
C PRO A 850 4.91 5.44 23.04
N SER A 851 4.02 4.45 23.01
CA SER A 851 4.15 3.25 23.85
C SER A 851 5.41 2.44 23.55
N ASN A 852 5.85 2.43 22.28
CA ASN A 852 7.06 1.74 21.84
C ASN A 852 8.32 2.53 22.21
N ALA A 853 8.31 3.85 22.06
CA ALA A 853 9.41 4.72 22.49
C ALA A 853 9.65 4.62 24.01
N PHE A 854 8.60 4.43 24.81
CA PHE A 854 8.73 4.13 26.24
C PHE A 854 9.49 2.83 26.50
N LEU A 855 9.18 1.73 25.78
CA LEU A 855 9.90 0.45 25.97
C LEU A 855 11.37 0.55 25.60
N ASP A 856 11.67 1.27 24.52
CA ASP A 856 13.04 1.51 24.07
C ASP A 856 13.84 2.25 25.14
N ALA A 857 13.22 3.29 25.72
CA ALA A 857 13.78 4.05 26.82
C ALA A 857 13.91 3.21 28.09
N LEU A 858 12.91 2.38 28.44
CA LEU A 858 12.94 1.51 29.61
C LEU A 858 14.09 0.49 29.53
N ALA A 859 14.42 -0.03 28.35
CA ALA A 859 15.55 -0.93 28.18
C ALA A 859 16.88 -0.24 28.52
N GLN A 860 17.07 0.99 28.02
CA GLN A 860 18.24 1.79 28.31
C GLN A 860 18.30 2.20 29.79
N HIS A 861 17.16 2.56 30.39
CA HIS A 861 17.03 2.86 31.81
C HIS A 861 17.45 1.68 32.69
N ARG A 862 16.91 0.47 32.43
CA ARG A 862 17.30 -0.76 33.12
C ARG A 862 18.80 -1.02 33.03
N ARG A 863 19.38 -0.85 31.84
CA ARG A 863 20.83 -1.00 31.64
C ARG A 863 21.64 0.04 32.41
N GLY A 864 21.14 1.27 32.53
CA GLY A 864 21.71 2.32 33.37
C GLY A 864 21.72 1.98 34.86
N LEU A 865 20.74 1.19 35.33
CA LEU A 865 20.69 0.64 36.69
C LEU A 865 21.54 -0.62 36.88
N GLY A 866 22.23 -1.09 35.83
CA GLY A 866 22.99 -2.34 35.85
C GLY A 866 22.12 -3.60 35.70
N LEU A 867 20.83 -3.45 35.40
CA LEU A 867 19.91 -4.56 35.15
C LEU A 867 19.94 -4.99 33.68
N THR A 868 19.48 -6.22 33.41
CA THR A 868 19.26 -6.69 32.03
C THR A 868 18.04 -6.00 31.42
N GLY A 869 18.13 -5.73 30.11
CA GLY A 869 17.09 -5.03 29.35
C GLY A 869 17.46 -5.00 27.87
N THR A 870 16.56 -5.47 27.02
CA THR A 870 16.71 -5.48 25.57
C THR A 870 15.36 -5.11 24.96
N SER A 871 15.28 -3.96 24.31
CA SER A 871 14.14 -3.59 23.46
C SER A 871 14.51 -3.75 22.00
N ILE A 872 13.63 -4.37 21.21
CA ILE A 872 13.80 -4.49 19.77
C ILE A 872 12.64 -3.78 19.08
N ALA A 873 12.93 -2.70 18.36
CA ALA A 873 11.98 -2.01 17.51
C ALA A 873 11.85 -2.77 16.19
N TRP A 874 10.86 -3.65 16.10
CA TRP A 874 10.64 -4.53 14.95
C TRP A 874 9.97 -3.79 13.77
N GLY A 875 10.47 -4.04 12.56
CA GLY A 875 9.72 -3.84 11.30
C GLY A 875 8.54 -4.81 11.18
N ALA A 876 7.92 -4.89 10.00
CA ALA A 876 6.81 -5.80 9.76
C ALA A 876 7.27 -7.27 9.83
N TRP A 877 6.43 -8.16 10.36
CA TRP A 877 6.69 -9.61 10.41
C TRP A 877 5.69 -10.33 9.51
N ALA A 878 6.17 -11.33 8.76
CA ALA A 878 5.29 -12.18 7.95
C ALA A 878 4.56 -13.23 8.80
N GLY A 879 3.39 -13.66 8.33
CA GLY A 879 2.72 -14.86 8.83
C GLY A 879 1.97 -14.72 10.16
N GLY A 880 1.39 -13.54 10.45
CA GLY A 880 0.60 -13.35 11.65
C GLY A 880 0.84 -12.01 12.38
N GLY A 881 -0.23 -11.38 12.84
CA GLY A 881 -0.21 -10.39 13.93
C GLY A 881 -0.53 -8.97 13.48
N MET A 882 0.15 -7.98 14.06
CA MET A 882 -0.13 -6.56 13.84
C MET A 882 0.19 -6.08 12.42
N ALA A 883 0.96 -6.86 11.65
CA ALA A 883 1.30 -6.56 10.27
C ALA A 883 0.30 -7.15 9.24
N ASP A 884 -0.69 -7.96 9.65
CA ASP A 884 -1.70 -8.52 8.72
C ASP A 884 -2.89 -7.56 8.48
N GLY A 885 -2.71 -6.26 8.72
CA GLY A 885 -3.76 -5.25 8.63
C GLY A 885 -3.28 -3.95 8.00
N PRO A 886 -4.09 -2.87 8.05
CA PRO A 886 -3.82 -1.61 7.34
C PRO A 886 -2.43 -1.01 7.62
N LEU A 887 -1.94 -1.14 8.86
CA LEU A 887 -0.60 -0.68 9.24
C LEU A 887 0.52 -1.45 8.51
N GLY A 888 0.38 -2.77 8.34
CA GLY A 888 1.35 -3.58 7.61
C GLY A 888 1.37 -3.29 6.12
N GLU A 889 0.18 -3.15 5.51
CA GLU A 889 0.05 -2.72 4.11
C GLU A 889 0.68 -1.34 3.87
N LEU A 890 0.48 -0.39 4.80
CA LEU A 890 1.09 0.93 4.76
C LEU A 890 2.62 0.86 4.87
N LEU A 891 3.15 0.07 5.82
CA LEU A 891 4.59 -0.15 6.00
C LEU A 891 5.21 -0.75 4.74
N HIS A 892 4.59 -1.80 4.18
CA HIS A 892 5.03 -2.43 2.95
C HIS A 892 5.03 -1.41 1.79
N ARG A 893 3.97 -0.61 1.66
CA ARG A 893 3.84 0.44 0.63
C ARG A 893 4.94 1.51 0.76
N HIS A 894 5.31 1.87 1.98
CA HIS A 894 6.35 2.85 2.27
C HIS A 894 7.76 2.25 2.33
N GLY A 895 7.96 1.00 1.88
CA GLY A 895 9.30 0.41 1.75
C GLY A 895 9.83 -0.27 3.01
N VAL A 896 8.95 -0.74 3.89
CA VAL A 896 9.30 -1.59 5.05
C VAL A 896 8.57 -2.93 4.90
N PRO A 897 9.08 -3.86 4.04
CA PRO A 897 8.44 -5.15 3.81
C PRO A 897 8.51 -6.08 5.04
N GLU A 898 7.74 -7.16 4.98
CA GLU A 898 7.63 -8.16 6.03
C GLU A 898 8.88 -9.04 6.13
N MET A 899 9.40 -9.19 7.34
CA MET A 899 10.52 -10.08 7.65
C MET A 899 10.04 -11.51 7.96
N ALA A 900 10.81 -12.50 7.50
CA ALA A 900 10.58 -13.89 7.86
C ALA A 900 10.80 -14.13 9.38
N PRO A 901 9.84 -14.75 10.10
CA PRO A 901 9.93 -14.96 11.55
C PRO A 901 11.19 -15.69 12.01
N GLU A 902 11.71 -16.65 11.23
CA GLU A 902 12.93 -17.37 11.58
C GLU A 902 14.16 -16.46 11.61
N ALA A 903 14.26 -15.51 10.69
CA ALA A 903 15.37 -14.57 10.63
C ALA A 903 15.25 -13.51 11.73
N ALA A 904 14.03 -13.00 11.98
CA ALA A 904 13.78 -12.07 13.06
C ALA A 904 14.06 -12.69 14.45
N ILE A 905 13.67 -13.95 14.68
CA ILE A 905 14.02 -14.68 15.92
C ILE A 905 15.53 -14.92 16.06
N ALA A 906 16.25 -15.13 14.97
CA ALA A 906 17.71 -15.22 15.02
C ALA A 906 18.34 -13.85 15.37
N ALA A 907 17.79 -12.73 14.89
CA ALA A 907 18.20 -11.39 15.30
C ALA A 907 17.91 -11.12 16.79
N LEU A 908 16.77 -11.61 17.31
CA LEU A 908 16.44 -11.56 18.74
C LEU A 908 17.49 -12.31 19.57
N HIS A 909 17.82 -13.56 19.19
CA HIS A 909 18.84 -14.34 19.88
C HIS A 909 20.18 -13.61 19.93
N GLN A 910 20.61 -13.02 18.81
CA GLN A 910 21.85 -12.23 18.74
C GLN A 910 21.82 -11.02 19.66
N ALA A 911 20.71 -10.28 19.72
CA ALA A 911 20.61 -9.12 20.59
C ALA A 911 20.73 -9.47 22.08
N VAL A 912 20.11 -10.59 22.47
CA VAL A 912 20.19 -11.11 23.84
C VAL A 912 21.61 -11.58 24.16
N ASP A 913 22.22 -12.39 23.29
CA ASP A 913 23.59 -12.90 23.45
C ASP A 913 24.66 -11.80 23.51
N HIS A 914 24.47 -10.72 22.74
CA HIS A 914 25.39 -9.59 22.71
C HIS A 914 25.08 -8.54 23.79
N GLY A 915 24.03 -8.75 24.60
CA GLY A 915 23.65 -7.85 25.69
C GLY A 915 23.23 -6.46 25.19
N GLU A 916 22.63 -6.38 24.01
CA GLU A 916 22.23 -5.11 23.41
C GLU A 916 21.02 -4.52 24.14
N ALA A 917 21.10 -3.23 24.47
CA ALA A 917 20.05 -2.52 25.17
C ALA A 917 18.86 -2.20 24.25
N PHE A 918 19.15 -1.67 23.07
CA PHE A 918 18.15 -1.24 22.11
C PHE A 918 18.71 -1.36 20.69
N LEU A 919 17.90 -1.91 19.78
CA LEU A 919 18.14 -1.92 18.35
C LEU A 919 16.81 -1.85 17.58
N THR A 920 16.87 -1.25 16.40
CA THR A 920 15.81 -1.36 15.40
C THR A 920 16.17 -2.50 14.45
N VAL A 921 15.27 -3.46 14.25
CA VAL A 921 15.44 -4.57 13.31
C VAL A 921 14.31 -4.50 12.29
N ALA A 922 14.63 -4.07 11.07
CA ALA A 922 13.65 -3.90 10.00
C ALA A 922 14.30 -4.15 8.64
N ASP A 923 13.59 -4.84 7.74
CA ASP A 923 13.93 -4.82 6.34
C ASP A 923 13.43 -3.50 5.73
N ILE A 924 14.32 -2.76 5.06
CA ILE A 924 14.02 -1.42 4.55
C ILE A 924 14.51 -1.31 3.11
N ALA A 925 13.55 -1.18 2.19
CA ALA A 925 13.74 -0.82 0.79
C ALA A 925 13.99 0.70 0.70
N TRP A 926 15.24 1.13 0.91
CA TRP A 926 15.65 2.53 1.04
C TRP A 926 15.26 3.41 -0.16
N GLU A 927 15.18 2.84 -1.35
CA GLU A 927 14.73 3.50 -2.58
C GLU A 927 13.28 3.99 -2.51
N ARG A 928 12.41 3.27 -1.78
CA ARG A 928 11.01 3.66 -1.56
C ARG A 928 10.84 4.42 -0.26
N PHE A 929 11.49 3.93 0.80
CA PHE A 929 11.36 4.51 2.13
C PHE A 929 11.86 5.95 2.20
N SER A 930 13.00 6.26 1.56
CA SER A 930 13.53 7.62 1.61
C SER A 930 12.60 8.65 0.96
N VAL A 931 12.00 8.31 -0.18
CA VAL A 931 11.04 9.16 -0.90
C VAL A 931 9.78 9.41 -0.07
N ALA A 932 9.17 8.35 0.48
CA ALA A 932 7.98 8.46 1.31
C ALA A 932 8.27 9.22 2.61
N PHE A 933 9.38 8.93 3.28
CA PHE A 933 9.74 9.53 4.56
C PHE A 933 10.09 11.02 4.45
N THR A 934 10.70 11.46 3.33
CA THR A 934 11.07 12.87 3.12
C THR A 934 10.11 13.64 2.24
N ALA A 935 8.91 13.11 2.02
CA ALA A 935 7.87 13.64 1.16
C ALA A 935 7.40 15.05 1.54
N THR A 936 7.17 15.27 2.83
CA THR A 936 6.53 16.48 3.37
C THR A 936 7.48 17.34 4.18
N ARG A 937 8.67 16.81 4.50
CA ARG A 937 9.71 17.48 5.29
C ARG A 937 11.07 16.84 5.03
N PRO A 938 12.18 17.57 5.22
CA PRO A 938 13.50 16.96 5.27
C PRO A 938 13.57 15.86 6.34
N GLY A 939 14.31 14.78 6.07
CA GLY A 939 14.58 13.71 7.03
C GLY A 939 16.05 13.62 7.45
N PRO A 940 16.54 14.49 8.36
CA PRO A 940 17.91 14.44 8.89
C PRO A 940 18.25 13.08 9.51
N LEU A 941 17.26 12.41 10.13
CA LEU A 941 17.39 11.09 10.76
C LEU A 941 18.09 10.06 9.86
N ILE A 942 17.69 9.98 8.59
CA ILE A 942 18.18 8.97 7.62
C ILE A 942 19.26 9.52 6.68
N SER A 943 19.57 10.81 6.77
CA SER A 943 20.44 11.52 5.81
C SER A 943 21.89 11.01 5.75
N ASP A 944 22.36 10.39 6.84
CA ASP A 944 23.72 9.88 6.97
C ASP A 944 23.87 8.42 6.49
N LEU A 945 22.76 7.75 6.16
CA LEU A 945 22.80 6.36 5.68
C LEU A 945 23.44 6.27 4.30
N PRO A 946 24.34 5.30 4.06
CA PRO A 946 25.00 5.14 2.76
C PRO A 946 24.04 4.99 1.58
N ASP A 947 22.93 4.28 1.77
CA ASP A 947 21.91 4.04 0.75
C ASP A 947 21.23 5.35 0.33
N VAL A 948 20.77 6.13 1.32
CA VAL A 948 20.10 7.43 1.10
C VAL A 948 21.04 8.44 0.46
N ARG A 949 22.32 8.48 0.87
CA ARG A 949 23.32 9.36 0.25
C ARG A 949 23.56 9.03 -1.23
N ARG A 950 23.60 7.75 -1.59
CA ARG A 950 23.74 7.31 -2.97
C ARG A 950 22.53 7.70 -3.81
N LEU A 951 21.32 7.49 -3.29
CA LEU A 951 20.07 7.86 -3.96
C LEU A 951 20.02 9.38 -4.23
N ARG A 952 20.27 10.21 -3.22
CA ARG A 952 20.33 11.68 -3.37
C ARG A 952 21.41 12.16 -4.33
N ALA A 953 22.56 11.49 -4.38
CA ALA A 953 23.62 11.84 -5.31
C ALA A 953 23.23 11.52 -6.77
N ALA A 954 22.49 10.43 -6.99
CA ALA A 954 21.94 10.08 -8.29
C ALA A 954 20.87 11.10 -8.74
N GLU A 955 19.95 11.48 -7.85
CA GLU A 955 18.91 12.48 -8.12
C GLU A 955 19.48 13.84 -8.53
N ARG A 956 20.50 14.33 -7.81
CA ARG A 956 21.20 15.59 -8.17
C ARG A 956 21.95 15.53 -9.49
N ALA A 957 22.37 14.34 -9.92
CA ALA A 957 23.07 14.15 -11.20
C ALA A 957 22.09 14.11 -12.39
N THR A 958 20.81 13.79 -12.15
CA THR A 958 19.76 13.70 -13.17
C THR A 958 18.98 15.01 -13.42
N GLY A 959 19.18 16.06 -12.60
CA GLY A 959 18.82 17.44 -12.96
C GLY A 959 17.33 17.77 -13.07
N ALA A 960 16.45 17.18 -12.25
CA ALA A 960 15.06 17.60 -12.15
C ALA A 960 14.91 18.74 -11.11
N ASP A 961 15.14 19.98 -11.52
CA ASP A 961 14.75 21.16 -10.75
C ASP A 961 13.23 21.36 -10.89
N LEU A 962 12.44 20.65 -10.09
CA LEU A 962 11.11 21.15 -9.72
C LEU A 962 11.31 22.32 -8.74
N PRO A 963 10.50 23.39 -8.81
CA PRO A 963 10.62 24.51 -7.88
C PRO A 963 10.44 24.04 -6.43
N ASP A 964 11.54 24.01 -5.68
CA ASP A 964 11.58 23.62 -4.27
C ASP A 964 11.04 24.78 -3.41
N GLY A 965 9.71 24.82 -3.28
CA GLY A 965 9.01 25.65 -2.30
C GLY A 965 8.13 26.78 -2.86
N PRO A 966 7.35 27.42 -1.99
CA PRO A 966 6.28 28.33 -2.37
C PRO A 966 6.77 29.61 -3.07
N GLU A 967 7.94 30.13 -2.70
CA GLU A 967 8.55 31.31 -3.36
C GLU A 967 8.97 30.99 -4.80
N SER A 968 9.59 29.82 -5.03
CA SER A 968 9.99 29.37 -6.36
C SER A 968 8.79 29.08 -7.26
N LEU A 969 7.71 28.50 -6.70
CA LEU A 969 6.46 28.31 -7.42
C LEU A 969 5.80 29.65 -7.80
N ARG A 970 5.74 30.63 -6.87
CA ARG A 970 5.15 31.96 -7.15
C ARG A 970 5.96 32.74 -8.20
N GLU A 971 7.29 32.72 -8.12
CA GLU A 971 8.15 33.33 -9.14
C GLU A 971 7.97 32.66 -10.51
N GLY A 972 7.87 31.32 -10.54
CA GLY A 972 7.61 30.55 -11.76
C GLY A 972 6.25 30.87 -12.37
N LEU A 973 5.19 31.02 -11.56
CA LEU A 973 3.85 31.35 -12.03
C LEU A 973 3.72 32.81 -12.49
N ALA A 974 4.37 33.77 -11.82
CA ALA A 974 4.30 35.19 -12.16
C ALA A 974 4.82 35.51 -13.57
N GLY A 975 5.77 34.71 -14.08
CA GLY A 975 6.34 34.84 -15.42
C GLY A 975 5.51 34.22 -16.56
N LEU A 976 4.43 33.47 -16.24
CA LEU A 976 3.67 32.69 -17.23
C LEU A 976 2.32 33.36 -17.60
N PRO A 977 1.83 33.19 -18.84
CA PRO A 977 0.45 33.49 -19.23
C PRO A 977 -0.58 32.72 -18.39
N ALA A 978 -1.77 33.30 -18.17
CA ALA A 978 -2.81 32.72 -17.30
C ALA A 978 -3.21 31.28 -17.66
N ALA A 979 -3.19 30.92 -18.95
CA ALA A 979 -3.49 29.57 -19.42
C ALA A 979 -2.41 28.53 -19.02
N ASP A 980 -1.14 28.96 -18.92
CA ASP A 980 0.01 28.08 -18.65
C ASP A 980 0.20 27.89 -17.14
N ARG A 981 -0.28 28.83 -16.31
CA ARG A 981 -0.23 28.75 -14.85
C ARG A 981 -1.04 27.58 -14.28
N LEU A 982 -2.22 27.33 -14.85
CA LEU A 982 -3.07 26.21 -14.42
C LEU A 982 -2.45 24.86 -14.77
N ALA A 983 -1.79 24.76 -15.93
CA ALA A 983 -1.08 23.55 -16.34
C ALA A 983 0.07 23.21 -15.37
N VAL A 984 0.85 24.20 -14.96
CA VAL A 984 1.93 24.02 -13.95
C VAL A 984 1.38 23.54 -12.60
N LEU A 985 0.25 24.09 -12.15
CA LEU A 985 -0.39 23.65 -10.90
C LEU A 985 -0.99 22.25 -11.04
N LEU A 986 -1.50 21.89 -12.22
CA LEU A 986 -1.99 20.54 -12.48
C LEU A 986 -0.86 19.51 -12.46
N ASP A 987 0.29 19.82 -13.07
CA ASP A 987 1.47 18.96 -13.03
C ASP A 987 2.02 18.82 -11.61
N LEU A 988 1.98 19.89 -10.81
CA LEU A 988 2.30 19.82 -9.39
C LEU A 988 1.36 18.87 -8.64
N VAL A 989 0.04 19.01 -8.82
CA VAL A 989 -0.96 18.13 -8.17
C VAL A 989 -0.75 16.68 -8.57
N ARG A 990 -0.60 16.42 -9.87
CA ARG A 990 -0.37 15.08 -10.42
C ARG A 990 0.94 14.49 -9.91
N GLY A 991 2.02 15.28 -9.85
CA GLY A 991 3.31 14.89 -9.29
C GLY A 991 3.22 14.47 -7.82
N GLN A 992 2.50 15.24 -7.01
CA GLN A 992 2.28 14.87 -5.60
C GLN A 992 1.41 13.63 -5.45
N VAL A 993 0.38 13.46 -6.28
CA VAL A 993 -0.47 12.26 -6.29
C VAL A 993 0.34 11.03 -6.66
N ALA A 994 1.20 11.13 -7.67
CA ALA A 994 2.04 10.03 -8.09
C ALA A 994 2.97 9.58 -6.96
N ALA A 995 3.54 10.55 -6.22
CA ALA A 995 4.40 10.25 -5.10
C ALA A 995 3.66 9.60 -3.91
N VAL A 996 2.39 9.94 -3.68
CA VAL A 996 1.55 9.35 -2.61
C VAL A 996 1.09 7.93 -2.98
N LEU A 997 0.66 7.73 -4.22
CA LEU A 997 0.09 6.46 -4.68
C LEU A 997 1.11 5.54 -5.36
N ASN A 998 2.39 5.91 -5.34
CA ASN A 998 3.50 5.16 -5.92
C ASN A 998 3.36 4.92 -7.44
N TYR A 999 2.86 5.93 -8.16
CA TYR A 999 3.00 5.98 -9.62
C TYR A 999 4.41 6.43 -10.01
N ALA A 1000 4.89 5.99 -11.17
CA ALA A 1000 6.24 6.30 -11.64
C ALA A 1000 6.48 7.80 -11.89
N ALA A 1001 5.45 8.55 -12.28
CA ALA A 1001 5.52 9.99 -12.55
C ALA A 1001 4.13 10.64 -12.41
N GLY A 1002 4.09 11.97 -12.24
CA GLY A 1002 2.85 12.74 -12.11
C GLY A 1002 1.90 12.49 -13.27
N GLU A 1003 2.40 12.45 -14.48
CA GLU A 1003 1.63 12.28 -15.69
C GLU A 1003 0.95 10.89 -15.79
N SER A 1004 1.37 9.91 -14.98
CA SER A 1004 0.71 8.60 -14.86
C SER A 1004 -0.62 8.68 -14.10
N VAL A 1005 -0.87 9.81 -13.44
CA VAL A 1005 -2.12 10.13 -12.73
C VAL A 1005 -3.08 10.76 -13.72
N ASP A 1006 -4.24 10.14 -13.90
CA ASP A 1006 -5.33 10.69 -14.71
C ASP A 1006 -5.89 11.96 -14.05
N GLU A 1007 -5.88 13.07 -14.79
CA GLU A 1007 -6.25 14.39 -14.29
C GLU A 1007 -7.74 14.55 -13.94
N HIS A 1008 -8.61 13.74 -14.55
CA HIS A 1008 -10.06 13.80 -14.35
C HIS A 1008 -10.61 12.67 -13.48
N ARG A 1009 -9.77 11.70 -13.13
CA ARG A 1009 -10.17 10.58 -12.29
C ARG A 1009 -10.33 11.01 -10.84
N ALA A 1010 -11.38 10.52 -10.20
CA ALA A 1010 -11.62 10.82 -8.80
C ALA A 1010 -10.50 10.22 -7.93
N PHE A 1011 -10.01 10.96 -6.94
CA PHE A 1011 -8.96 10.50 -6.03
C PHE A 1011 -9.31 9.17 -5.35
N ARG A 1012 -10.58 8.94 -4.96
CA ARG A 1012 -11.02 7.65 -4.40
C ARG A 1012 -10.82 6.47 -5.36
N GLU A 1013 -10.96 6.70 -6.66
CA GLU A 1013 -10.76 5.66 -7.69
C GLU A 1013 -9.28 5.47 -8.05
N LEU A 1014 -8.45 6.48 -7.78
CA LEU A 1014 -6.99 6.38 -7.86
C LEU A 1014 -6.41 5.60 -6.67
N GLY A 1015 -7.19 5.40 -5.60
CA GLY A 1015 -6.78 4.67 -4.41
C GLY A 1015 -6.52 5.54 -3.19
N PHE A 1016 -7.01 6.79 -3.19
CA PHE A 1016 -6.96 7.63 -1.99
C PHE A 1016 -7.98 7.18 -0.94
N ASP A 1017 -7.47 7.02 0.27
CA ASP A 1017 -8.17 6.85 1.53
C ASP A 1017 -7.97 8.09 2.43
N SER A 1018 -8.48 8.04 3.67
CA SER A 1018 -8.34 9.14 4.62
C SER A 1018 -6.89 9.47 5.01
N VAL A 1019 -5.96 8.52 4.87
CA VAL A 1019 -4.54 8.67 5.26
C VAL A 1019 -3.75 9.32 4.13
N THR A 1020 -3.86 8.77 2.94
CA THR A 1020 -3.24 9.27 1.70
C THR A 1020 -3.78 10.66 1.32
N ALA A 1021 -5.06 10.96 1.61
CA ALA A 1021 -5.63 12.28 1.35
C ALA A 1021 -4.97 13.40 2.19
N VAL A 1022 -4.67 13.09 3.46
CA VAL A 1022 -3.94 14.01 4.35
C VAL A 1022 -2.49 14.17 3.91
N GLU A 1023 -1.86 13.08 3.44
CA GLU A 1023 -0.52 13.12 2.88
C GLU A 1023 -0.44 14.04 1.65
N LEU A 1024 -1.34 13.86 0.67
CA LEU A 1024 -1.42 14.73 -0.50
C LEU A 1024 -1.65 16.20 -0.11
N ARG A 1025 -2.57 16.46 0.82
CA ARG A 1025 -2.82 17.80 1.35
C ARG A 1025 -1.55 18.41 1.95
N ASN A 1026 -0.80 17.68 2.77
CA ASN A 1026 0.44 18.17 3.38
C ASN A 1026 1.50 18.49 2.32
N ARG A 1027 1.68 17.59 1.34
CA ARG A 1027 2.63 17.77 0.23
C ARG A 1027 2.29 19.01 -0.59
N LEU A 1028 1.01 19.19 -0.94
CA LEU A 1028 0.54 20.35 -1.69
C LEU A 1028 0.62 21.64 -0.88
N GLY A 1029 0.28 21.61 0.41
CA GLY A 1029 0.40 22.76 1.30
C GLY A 1029 1.86 23.22 1.41
N SER A 1030 2.80 22.28 1.51
CA SER A 1030 4.24 22.60 1.53
C SER A 1030 4.74 23.17 0.21
N ALA A 1031 4.30 22.61 -0.93
CA ALA A 1031 4.74 23.07 -2.25
C ALA A 1031 4.15 24.44 -2.63
N THR A 1032 2.92 24.72 -2.21
CA THR A 1032 2.17 25.92 -2.61
C THR A 1032 2.19 27.05 -1.59
N GLY A 1033 2.45 26.73 -0.31
CA GLY A 1033 2.35 27.68 0.80
C GLY A 1033 0.92 28.07 1.15
N VAL A 1034 -0.08 27.36 0.62
CA VAL A 1034 -1.51 27.58 0.88
C VAL A 1034 -1.97 26.68 2.04
N ALA A 1035 -2.80 27.22 2.93
CA ALA A 1035 -3.46 26.43 3.97
C ALA A 1035 -4.63 25.64 3.37
N LEU A 1036 -4.45 24.34 3.16
CA LEU A 1036 -5.43 23.47 2.50
C LEU A 1036 -6.37 22.78 3.51
N PRO A 1037 -7.69 22.71 3.25
CA PRO A 1037 -8.65 22.06 4.14
C PRO A 1037 -8.43 20.54 4.26
N VAL A 1038 -8.85 19.94 5.36
CA VAL A 1038 -8.73 18.48 5.58
C VAL A 1038 -9.64 17.68 4.63
N THR A 1039 -10.71 18.30 4.14
CA THR A 1039 -11.67 17.76 3.18
C THR A 1039 -11.25 17.93 1.71
N LEU A 1040 -10.03 18.42 1.45
CA LEU A 1040 -9.51 18.78 0.11
C LEU A 1040 -9.88 17.77 -0.99
N VAL A 1041 -9.60 16.49 -0.76
CA VAL A 1041 -9.80 15.40 -1.72
C VAL A 1041 -11.29 15.06 -1.93
N PHE A 1042 -12.18 15.50 -1.05
CA PHE A 1042 -13.63 15.34 -1.17
C PHE A 1042 -14.29 16.57 -1.80
N ASP A 1043 -13.83 17.77 -1.42
CA ASP A 1043 -14.34 19.04 -1.94
C ASP A 1043 -13.87 19.27 -3.37
N TYR A 1044 -12.66 18.80 -3.71
CA TYR A 1044 -12.03 18.87 -5.02
C TYR A 1044 -11.63 17.45 -5.45
N PRO A 1045 -12.58 16.68 -6.00
CA PRO A 1045 -12.43 15.22 -6.09
C PRO A 1045 -11.46 14.74 -7.16
N THR A 1046 -10.92 15.61 -8.02
CA THR A 1046 -10.03 15.25 -9.13
C THR A 1046 -8.77 16.13 -9.15
N PRO A 1047 -7.64 15.68 -9.72
CA PRO A 1047 -6.45 16.52 -9.89
C PRO A 1047 -6.73 17.86 -10.59
N THR A 1048 -7.59 17.88 -11.63
CA THR A 1048 -7.99 19.13 -12.32
C THR A 1048 -8.72 20.08 -11.39
N THR A 1049 -9.76 19.62 -10.67
CA THR A 1049 -10.54 20.49 -9.78
C THR A 1049 -9.72 21.01 -8.60
N LEU A 1050 -8.75 20.22 -8.14
CA LEU A 1050 -7.81 20.63 -7.12
C LEU A 1050 -6.79 21.65 -7.63
N ALA A 1051 -6.29 21.50 -8.86
CA ALA A 1051 -5.41 22.47 -9.49
C ALA A 1051 -6.10 23.83 -9.72
N GLU A 1052 -7.38 23.81 -10.11
CA GLU A 1052 -8.21 25.02 -10.22
C GLU A 1052 -8.40 25.73 -8.88
N TYR A 1053 -8.61 24.97 -7.81
CA TYR A 1053 -8.67 25.51 -6.45
C TYR A 1053 -7.34 26.14 -6.03
N LEU A 1054 -6.22 25.44 -6.23
CA LEU A 1054 -4.89 25.99 -5.96
C LEU A 1054 -4.61 27.24 -6.80
N TYR A 1055 -5.06 27.29 -8.05
CA TYR A 1055 -4.94 28.49 -8.87
C TYR A 1055 -5.72 29.66 -8.26
N ALA A 1056 -6.94 29.43 -7.80
CA ALA A 1056 -7.76 30.45 -7.16
C ALA A 1056 -7.19 30.94 -5.81
N GLU A 1057 -6.43 30.11 -5.09
CA GLU A 1057 -5.78 30.48 -3.81
C GLU A 1057 -4.40 31.14 -4.02
N VAL A 1058 -3.62 30.69 -5.00
CA VAL A 1058 -2.27 31.21 -5.29
C VAL A 1058 -2.31 32.48 -6.16
N ALA A 1059 -3.31 32.66 -7.02
CA ALA A 1059 -3.41 33.78 -7.96
C ALA A 1059 -4.22 34.99 -7.47
N GLN A 1060 -4.61 35.05 -6.18
CA GLN A 1060 -5.41 36.17 -5.64
C GLN A 1060 -4.71 37.55 -5.69
N ASP A 1061 -3.42 37.61 -6.05
CA ASP A 1061 -2.68 38.86 -6.23
C ASP A 1061 -2.82 39.50 -7.62
N ASP A 1062 -3.45 38.86 -8.61
CA ASP A 1062 -3.70 39.48 -9.93
C ASP A 1062 -5.05 40.22 -9.96
N VAL A 1063 -4.99 41.53 -9.71
CA VAL A 1063 -6.13 42.44 -9.90
C VAL A 1063 -6.53 42.48 -11.39
N VAL A 1064 -7.65 41.82 -11.75
CA VAL A 1064 -8.26 41.96 -13.08
C VAL A 1064 -8.65 43.41 -13.32
N THR A 1065 -7.97 44.07 -14.26
CA THR A 1065 -8.25 45.48 -14.60
C THR A 1065 -9.46 45.58 -15.54
N PRO A 1066 -10.28 46.65 -15.44
CA PRO A 1066 -11.41 46.89 -16.35
C PRO A 1066 -11.04 46.89 -17.84
N ALA A 1067 -9.78 47.17 -18.18
CA ALA A 1067 -9.29 47.19 -19.55
C ALA A 1067 -9.17 45.77 -20.15
N ALA A 1068 -8.66 44.80 -19.39
CA ALA A 1068 -8.52 43.42 -19.85
C ALA A 1068 -9.88 42.75 -20.11
N LEU A 1069 -10.88 43.06 -19.27
CA LEU A 1069 -12.24 42.56 -19.45
C LEU A 1069 -12.93 43.11 -20.70
N LEU A 1070 -12.66 44.37 -21.06
CA LEU A 1070 -13.22 45.00 -22.27
C LEU A 1070 -12.58 44.42 -23.54
N ASP A 1071 -11.27 44.16 -23.54
CA ASP A 1071 -10.58 43.52 -24.67
C ASP A 1071 -11.08 42.10 -24.95
N ASP A 1072 -11.46 41.35 -23.91
CA ASP A 1072 -12.05 40.02 -24.06
C ASP A 1072 -13.49 40.06 -24.59
N LEU A 1073 -14.28 41.08 -24.20
CA LEU A 1073 -15.63 41.27 -24.72
C LEU A 1073 -15.64 41.66 -26.20
N ASP A 1074 -14.69 42.48 -26.65
CA ASP A 1074 -14.53 42.84 -28.07
C ASP A 1074 -14.15 41.61 -28.90
N ARG A 1075 -13.29 40.73 -28.38
CA ARG A 1075 -12.90 39.47 -29.03
C ARG A 1075 -14.06 38.49 -29.17
N ILE A 1076 -14.96 38.46 -28.18
CA ILE A 1076 -16.21 37.68 -28.23
C ILE A 1076 -17.18 38.28 -29.24
N ALA A 1077 -17.27 39.62 -29.32
CA ALA A 1077 -18.13 40.31 -30.28
C ALA A 1077 -17.73 40.00 -31.74
N ASP A 1078 -16.43 39.97 -32.03
CA ASP A 1078 -15.88 39.62 -33.34
C ASP A 1078 -16.18 38.17 -33.76
N GLY A 1079 -16.41 37.27 -32.79
CA GLY A 1079 -16.74 35.85 -33.03
C GLY A 1079 -18.23 35.56 -33.27
N LEU A 1080 -19.13 36.52 -33.01
CA LEU A 1080 -20.58 36.28 -33.07
C LEU A 1080 -21.12 36.00 -34.48
N ASP A 1081 -20.41 36.44 -35.51
CA ASP A 1081 -20.75 36.17 -36.92
C ASP A 1081 -20.64 34.68 -37.29
N VAL A 1082 -19.83 33.91 -36.56
CA VAL A 1082 -19.68 32.45 -36.73
C VAL A 1082 -20.85 31.71 -36.07
N VAL A 1083 -21.27 32.16 -34.89
CA VAL A 1083 -22.37 31.58 -34.11
C VAL A 1083 -23.74 31.87 -34.74
N ALA A 1084 -23.89 32.99 -35.44
CA ALA A 1084 -25.14 33.38 -36.11
C ALA A 1084 -25.62 32.40 -37.20
N ARG A 1085 -24.75 31.52 -37.71
CA ARG A 1085 -25.06 30.58 -38.80
C ARG A 1085 -25.64 29.23 -38.33
N ASP A 1086 -25.55 28.94 -37.03
CA ASP A 1086 -26.11 27.74 -36.40
C ASP A 1086 -27.18 28.16 -35.38
N GLU A 1087 -28.41 27.69 -35.57
CA GLU A 1087 -29.57 28.06 -34.75
C GLU A 1087 -29.45 27.56 -33.29
N ALA A 1088 -28.90 26.36 -33.08
CA ALA A 1088 -28.70 25.81 -31.73
C ALA A 1088 -27.56 26.52 -31.00
N ALA A 1089 -26.48 26.86 -31.71
CA ALA A 1089 -25.39 27.65 -31.15
C ALA A 1089 -25.83 29.09 -30.80
N ARG A 1090 -26.69 29.70 -31.64
CA ARG A 1090 -27.28 31.03 -31.39
C ARG A 1090 -28.10 31.07 -30.12
N VAL A 1091 -28.97 30.08 -29.91
CA VAL A 1091 -29.82 30.01 -28.72
C VAL A 1091 -28.95 29.88 -27.46
N ARG A 1092 -27.94 29.01 -27.46
CA ARG A 1092 -27.01 28.85 -26.32
C ARG A 1092 -26.19 30.10 -26.04
N ALA A 1093 -25.67 30.76 -27.07
CA ALA A 1093 -24.90 32.00 -26.92
C ALA A 1093 -25.78 33.14 -26.39
N THR A 1094 -27.04 33.23 -26.85
CA THR A 1094 -28.00 34.25 -26.40
C THR A 1094 -28.32 34.10 -24.91
N VAL A 1095 -28.58 32.87 -24.45
CA VAL A 1095 -28.87 32.59 -23.03
C VAL A 1095 -27.67 32.95 -22.14
N ARG A 1096 -26.45 32.61 -22.56
CA ARG A 1096 -25.22 32.94 -21.79
C ARG A 1096 -24.94 34.44 -21.76
N LEU A 1097 -25.11 35.15 -22.87
CA LEU A 1097 -24.96 36.62 -22.92
C LEU A 1097 -26.03 37.33 -22.07
N GLN A 1098 -27.26 36.82 -22.05
CA GLN A 1098 -28.32 37.34 -21.18
C GLN A 1098 -28.01 37.10 -19.70
N ALA A 1099 -27.43 35.95 -19.34
CA ALA A 1099 -26.97 35.68 -17.99
C ALA A 1099 -25.81 36.62 -17.57
N MET A 1100 -24.87 36.91 -18.48
CA MET A 1100 -23.79 37.88 -18.25
C MET A 1100 -24.32 39.31 -18.09
N LEU A 1101 -25.26 39.73 -18.94
CA LEU A 1101 -25.95 41.03 -18.83
C LEU A 1101 -26.76 41.15 -17.53
N SER A 1102 -27.40 40.07 -17.09
CA SER A 1102 -28.11 40.03 -15.80
C SER A 1102 -27.16 40.24 -14.63
N ARG A 1103 -25.96 39.63 -14.67
CA ARG A 1103 -24.90 39.84 -13.66
C ARG A 1103 -24.34 41.27 -13.69
N LEU A 1104 -24.15 41.86 -14.87
CA LEU A 1104 -23.72 43.26 -15.01
C LEU A 1104 -24.80 44.26 -14.55
N GLY A 1105 -26.08 43.90 -14.68
CA GLY A 1105 -27.23 44.71 -14.31
C GLY A 1105 -27.58 44.73 -12.82
N GLN A 1106 -26.96 43.87 -11.98
CA GLN A 1106 -27.26 43.80 -10.54
C GLN A 1106 -26.81 45.02 -9.72
N GLY A 1107 -26.26 46.05 -10.37
CA GLY A 1107 -26.03 47.38 -9.79
C GLY A 1107 -27.28 48.26 -9.64
N GLY A 1108 -28.47 47.84 -10.09
CA GLY A 1108 -29.69 48.60 -9.78
C GLY A 1108 -30.97 48.08 -10.42
N GLY A 1109 -31.93 47.70 -9.57
CA GLY A 1109 -33.35 47.62 -9.92
C GLY A 1109 -33.96 46.22 -9.84
N ASP A 1110 -34.78 46.04 -8.81
CA ASP A 1110 -35.61 44.89 -8.45
C ASP A 1110 -36.48 44.34 -9.61
N GLY A 1111 -36.58 43.01 -9.73
CA GLY A 1111 -37.60 42.32 -10.53
C GLY A 1111 -37.10 41.24 -11.51
N LEU A 1112 -36.74 40.05 -11.01
CA LEU A 1112 -36.83 38.77 -11.76
C LEU A 1112 -36.67 37.50 -10.91
N GLY A 1113 -36.47 37.61 -9.59
CA GLY A 1113 -36.39 36.44 -8.67
C GLY A 1113 -37.74 35.80 -8.33
N ARG A 1114 -38.70 35.71 -9.27
CA ARG A 1114 -40.06 35.23 -8.97
C ARG A 1114 -40.65 34.21 -9.95
N HIS A 1115 -39.82 33.54 -10.74
CA HIS A 1115 -40.30 32.47 -11.64
C HIS A 1115 -39.54 31.14 -11.52
N LEU A 1116 -38.73 30.94 -10.49
CA LEU A 1116 -38.08 29.64 -10.22
C LEU A 1116 -38.60 28.97 -8.93
N ASP A 1117 -39.18 29.72 -8.00
CA ASP A 1117 -39.77 29.15 -6.77
C ASP A 1117 -41.23 28.68 -6.93
N ASP A 1118 -41.88 28.98 -8.06
CA ASP A 1118 -43.28 28.63 -8.33
C ASP A 1118 -43.45 27.53 -9.41
N ALA A 1119 -42.36 26.97 -9.93
CA ALA A 1119 -42.42 25.90 -10.93
C ALA A 1119 -42.74 24.56 -10.25
N THR A 1120 -43.82 23.90 -10.68
CA THR A 1120 -44.18 22.57 -10.17
C THR A 1120 -43.21 21.52 -10.71
N ASP A 1121 -42.97 20.44 -9.94
CA ASP A 1121 -42.05 19.36 -10.29
C ASP A 1121 -42.24 18.82 -11.73
N ASP A 1122 -43.49 18.75 -12.21
CA ASP A 1122 -43.81 18.32 -13.58
C ASP A 1122 -43.26 19.26 -14.69
N GLU A 1123 -43.13 20.57 -14.41
CA GLU A 1123 -42.56 21.54 -15.36
C GLU A 1123 -41.02 21.48 -15.38
N LEU A 1124 -40.41 21.11 -14.26
CA LEU A 1124 -38.97 20.85 -14.15
C LEU A 1124 -38.59 19.55 -14.87
N PHE A 1125 -39.39 18.49 -14.73
CA PHE A 1125 -39.17 17.23 -15.46
C PHE A 1125 -39.37 17.40 -16.99
N ALA A 1126 -40.35 18.21 -17.42
CA ALA A 1126 -40.56 18.52 -18.84
C ALA A 1126 -39.48 19.42 -19.47
N MET A 1127 -38.61 20.02 -18.67
CA MET A 1127 -37.40 20.72 -19.13
C MET A 1127 -36.21 19.76 -19.26
N VAL A 1128 -36.07 18.81 -18.33
CA VAL A 1128 -35.02 17.78 -18.36
C VAL A 1128 -35.23 16.79 -19.52
N ASP A 1129 -36.47 16.39 -19.81
CA ASP A 1129 -36.78 15.51 -20.94
C ASP A 1129 -36.48 16.16 -22.30
N ARG A 1130 -36.53 17.50 -22.38
CA ARG A 1130 -36.28 18.25 -23.62
C ARG A 1130 -34.79 18.40 -23.91
N ASP A 1131 -33.95 18.44 -22.88
CA ASP A 1131 -32.49 18.57 -23.01
C ASP A 1131 -31.77 17.21 -23.12
N LEU A 1132 -32.41 16.09 -22.73
CA LEU A 1132 -31.88 14.74 -22.89
C LEU A 1132 -32.33 14.02 -24.16
N GLY A 1133 -33.19 14.64 -24.98
CA GLY A 1133 -33.54 14.12 -26.31
C GLY A 1133 -34.24 12.75 -26.30
N LEU A 1134 -35.01 12.43 -25.25
CA LEU A 1134 -35.83 11.23 -25.20
C LEU A 1134 -37.28 11.58 -25.53
N SER A 1135 -37.59 11.56 -26.83
CA SER A 1135 -38.93 11.24 -27.37
C SER A 1135 -38.80 10.43 -28.65
#